data_AF-A0A7C1W5B5-F1
#
_entry.id   AF-A0A7C1W5B5-F1
#
_cell.length_a   1.000
_cell.length_b   1.000
_cell.length_c   1.000
_cell.angle_alpha   90.00
_cell.angle_beta   90.00
_cell.angle_gamma   90.00
#
_symmetry.space_group_name_H-M   'P 1'
#
loop_
_entity.id
_entity.type
_entity.pdbx_description
1 polymer ?
#
loop_
_entity_poly.entity_id
_entity_poly.type
_entity_poly.pdbx_seq_one_letter_code
_entity_poly.pdbx_strand_id
1 'polypeptide(L)'
;TSGTAIALTATPSAGSTFAGFSGTNCSGSFTITADMNCTATFDPLPPPQADLLLTKADSADPVNTSTNFSYTLTVNNAGPDAASNVRVVDTLPAGVSFVSASGTDWTCNETGGTVTCELANLAVGGANLITINVTAPSTTGDITNQATVSATTADLDTSNNSVSETTMVAPQPLLHTLTVTTVGNGTVTANGIDCDNDCEESYSSGTNVTLTATPNADSTFAGFSGDANCSDSFTITADMNCTATFNLQPTPVFQLSLQTDGTGSGVVSSQPAGIDCGTDCTENYQSGTALVLTATPDGGSTFAGFSGDANCSESFTITADMNCTATFNLLPPPPPPTYTLTIQTDGIGSGKVSSDPTGIDCGTDCTENYQSGTAVTLTATPATDDSAFLGWMGDCSGFETSLTITMDAAKNCTAHFDFTASSYYFPTTYEIPDCPTKGLVNGICNAQWQTQNDVTIDTKGQVSNVVLKGITTNNGWLSNAVIEPNATLCGGIVTGYITNQGIMCDFEFRGASVTGGTLSGVINNTREGTFKDLHLKANTQLSGGKIAGKITGESDAPAWLDNLEVQAGSELSGVVLGDDVQLPEEVKLGKGVRFTSKSLIPTDLELTELLPTLPEPANCADKVTQPKRVDLSIDVLLDSESILGAINDLPDFKDNGWEVTQDALSGDLLLTVDVLHFAVQPLSVKHTTDEAILQVQDTQSTRFITKTERDILTQPAVQAPCELQTALEELGLPNVTVQTNGNLKIPASQESWYSARPDFASVEVADETPLGLHIVEQSTVNGGSQVKLVFDSNGKRREQMFYPAIAVPEALYASARKVIIESNVMVNFKWGGQNYRGVLDYLITKSTPSNDEMQVQSLPDQNGDGIEDFVLFYPTGEQQILFAVSGDN
;
A
#
# COMPACT_ATOMS: atom_id res chain seq x y z
N THR A 1 29.24 -20.45 -96.62
CA THR A 1 29.65 -20.17 -98.01
C THR A 1 29.95 -18.69 -98.15
N SER A 2 30.71 -18.27 -99.16
CA SER A 2 31.02 -16.83 -99.32
C SER A 2 29.72 -16.01 -99.41
N GLY A 3 29.62 -14.93 -98.63
CA GLY A 3 28.43 -14.08 -98.46
C GLY A 3 27.46 -14.49 -97.35
N THR A 4 27.70 -15.60 -96.62
CA THR A 4 26.84 -16.02 -95.49
C THR A 4 27.22 -15.31 -94.19
N ALA A 5 26.25 -14.70 -93.50
CA ALA A 5 26.42 -14.18 -92.15
C ALA A 5 26.38 -15.33 -91.12
N ILE A 6 27.34 -15.32 -90.19
CA ILE A 6 27.48 -16.31 -89.10
C ILE A 6 27.64 -15.56 -87.78
N ALA A 7 26.93 -16.02 -86.76
CA ALA A 7 27.15 -15.65 -85.36
C ALA A 7 27.80 -16.82 -84.62
N LEU A 8 28.87 -16.55 -83.87
CA LEU A 8 29.54 -17.51 -83.01
C LEU A 8 29.05 -17.32 -81.57
N THR A 9 28.65 -18.41 -80.94
CA THR A 9 28.35 -18.47 -79.51
C THR A 9 29.38 -19.33 -78.81
N ALA A 10 29.88 -18.87 -77.68
CA ALA A 10 30.80 -19.63 -76.83
C ALA A 10 30.17 -19.83 -75.45
N THR A 11 30.06 -21.08 -75.03
CA THR A 11 29.58 -21.45 -73.70
C THR A 11 30.78 -21.96 -72.90
N PRO A 12 31.26 -21.23 -71.89
CA PRO A 12 32.36 -21.72 -71.06
C PRO A 12 31.96 -22.99 -70.30
N SER A 13 32.92 -23.89 -70.11
CA SER A 13 32.76 -25.00 -69.16
C SER A 13 32.88 -24.49 -67.72
N ALA A 14 32.35 -25.25 -66.76
CA ALA A 14 32.53 -24.97 -65.33
C ALA A 14 34.02 -24.75 -65.00
N GLY A 15 34.33 -23.66 -64.29
CA GLY A 15 35.71 -23.27 -63.97
C GLY A 15 36.39 -22.35 -64.98
N SER A 16 35.69 -21.87 -66.02
CA SER A 16 36.24 -20.92 -67.01
C SER A 16 35.27 -19.80 -67.34
N THR A 17 35.78 -18.69 -67.86
CA THR A 17 34.98 -17.59 -68.43
C THR A 17 35.38 -17.33 -69.87
N PHE A 18 34.43 -16.91 -70.69
CA PHE A 18 34.71 -16.60 -72.10
C PHE A 18 35.44 -15.26 -72.21
N ALA A 19 36.69 -15.30 -72.67
CA ALA A 19 37.56 -14.13 -72.78
C ALA A 19 37.44 -13.41 -74.14
N GLY A 20 36.92 -14.09 -75.17
CA GLY A 20 36.62 -13.50 -76.48
C GLY A 20 36.96 -14.40 -77.66
N PHE A 21 36.60 -13.95 -78.87
CA PHE A 21 37.02 -14.56 -80.13
C PHE A 21 38.22 -13.79 -80.71
N SER A 22 39.15 -14.50 -81.33
CA SER A 22 40.31 -13.94 -82.03
C SER A 22 40.48 -14.56 -83.43
N GLY A 23 41.18 -13.86 -84.31
CA GLY A 23 41.35 -14.20 -85.73
C GLY A 23 40.92 -13.07 -86.67
N THR A 24 41.43 -13.06 -87.91
CA THR A 24 41.15 -11.99 -88.89
C THR A 24 39.65 -11.94 -89.18
N ASN A 25 39.00 -10.81 -88.86
CA ASN A 25 37.56 -10.57 -89.02
C ASN A 25 36.62 -11.49 -88.20
N CYS A 26 37.08 -12.06 -87.09
CA CYS A 26 36.25 -12.84 -86.16
C CYS A 26 35.79 -11.97 -84.96
N SER A 27 34.53 -11.52 -84.94
CA SER A 27 34.01 -10.59 -83.90
C SER A 27 32.66 -11.00 -83.30
N GLY A 28 32.44 -12.30 -83.04
CA GLY A 28 31.17 -12.82 -82.49
C GLY A 28 30.02 -12.87 -83.50
N SER A 29 29.98 -11.96 -84.48
CA SER A 29 29.17 -12.08 -85.70
C SER A 29 29.91 -11.48 -86.89
N PHE A 30 29.97 -12.21 -88.02
CA PHE A 30 30.71 -11.80 -89.23
C PHE A 30 30.16 -12.48 -90.50
N THR A 31 30.56 -12.00 -91.68
CA THR A 31 30.21 -12.63 -92.97
C THR A 31 31.42 -13.35 -93.55
N ILE A 32 31.25 -14.60 -93.97
CA ILE A 32 32.32 -15.36 -94.62
C ILE A 32 32.62 -14.73 -95.98
N THR A 33 33.86 -14.29 -96.19
CA THR A 33 34.31 -13.72 -97.48
C THR A 33 35.48 -14.50 -98.10
N ALA A 34 36.15 -15.33 -97.31
CA ALA A 34 37.16 -16.30 -97.67
C ALA A 34 37.19 -17.41 -96.61
N ASP A 35 38.09 -18.38 -96.71
CA ASP A 35 38.34 -19.33 -95.63
C ASP A 35 38.85 -18.58 -94.39
N MET A 36 38.25 -18.86 -93.22
CA MET A 36 38.51 -18.15 -91.96
C MET A 36 38.78 -19.13 -90.84
N ASN A 37 39.77 -18.80 -90.00
CA ASN A 37 40.07 -19.52 -88.76
C ASN A 37 39.79 -18.59 -87.58
N CYS A 38 38.75 -18.89 -86.81
CA CYS A 38 38.41 -18.20 -85.58
C CYS A 38 38.76 -19.07 -84.36
N THR A 39 39.32 -18.46 -83.33
CA THR A 39 39.66 -19.13 -82.07
C THR A 39 38.87 -18.50 -80.92
N ALA A 40 38.21 -19.32 -80.11
CA ALA A 40 37.58 -18.90 -78.86
C ALA A 40 38.58 -19.09 -77.71
N THR A 41 38.82 -18.05 -76.92
CA THR A 41 39.68 -18.10 -75.75
C THR A 41 38.83 -18.13 -74.49
N PHE A 42 39.21 -18.99 -73.55
CA PHE A 42 38.57 -19.12 -72.25
C PHE A 42 39.65 -19.01 -71.17
N ASP A 43 39.41 -18.13 -70.20
CA ASP A 43 40.31 -17.94 -69.07
C ASP A 43 39.82 -18.76 -67.87
N PRO A 44 40.71 -19.40 -67.11
CA PRO A 44 40.34 -20.08 -65.87
C PRO A 44 39.78 -19.05 -64.86
N LEU A 45 38.76 -19.44 -64.10
CA LEU A 45 38.31 -18.64 -62.96
C LEU A 45 39.43 -18.57 -61.91
N PRO A 46 39.64 -17.42 -61.24
CA PRO A 46 40.56 -17.36 -60.11
C PRO A 46 40.10 -18.32 -58.99
N PRO A 47 41.03 -18.90 -58.22
CA PRO A 47 40.67 -19.72 -57.07
C PRO A 47 39.89 -18.88 -56.05
N PRO A 48 38.94 -19.50 -55.31
CA PRO A 48 38.15 -18.77 -54.33
C PRO A 48 39.02 -18.20 -53.21
N GLN A 49 38.68 -16.99 -52.75
CA GLN A 49 39.42 -16.26 -51.72
C GLN A 49 38.46 -15.77 -50.61
N ALA A 50 38.89 -15.91 -49.36
CA ALA A 50 38.20 -15.38 -48.17
C ALA A 50 39.09 -14.33 -47.47
N ASP A 51 38.50 -13.61 -46.51
CA ASP A 51 39.19 -12.66 -45.62
C ASP A 51 38.57 -12.82 -44.24
N LEU A 52 39.24 -13.57 -43.37
CA LEU A 52 38.75 -13.90 -42.04
C LEU A 52 39.22 -12.86 -41.02
N LEU A 53 38.33 -12.51 -40.10
CA LEU A 53 38.60 -11.59 -39.00
C LEU A 53 38.14 -12.24 -37.70
N LEU A 54 38.98 -12.15 -36.67
CA LEU A 54 38.67 -12.64 -35.34
C LEU A 54 38.70 -11.51 -34.31
N THR A 55 37.65 -11.40 -33.51
CA THR A 55 37.66 -10.57 -32.29
C THR A 55 37.35 -11.44 -31.09
N LYS A 56 37.80 -10.97 -29.91
CA LYS A 56 37.62 -11.65 -28.63
C LYS A 56 37.29 -10.61 -27.57
N ALA A 57 36.48 -10.99 -26.60
CA ALA A 57 36.20 -10.21 -25.39
C ALA A 57 36.02 -11.18 -24.22
N ASP A 58 36.29 -10.72 -23.01
CA ASP A 58 35.96 -11.40 -21.76
C ASP A 58 34.68 -10.82 -21.14
N SER A 59 34.05 -11.62 -20.26
CA SER A 59 32.80 -11.21 -19.59
C SER A 59 33.03 -10.46 -18.28
N ALA A 60 34.26 -10.45 -17.74
CA ALA A 60 34.60 -9.82 -16.47
C ALA A 60 36.07 -9.42 -16.44
N ASP A 61 36.35 -8.12 -16.29
CA ASP A 61 37.68 -7.57 -16.10
C ASP A 61 37.63 -6.41 -15.06
N PRO A 62 38.08 -6.62 -13.81
CA PRO A 62 38.72 -7.83 -13.29
C PRO A 62 37.76 -8.99 -12.99
N VAL A 63 38.29 -10.21 -13.05
CA VAL A 63 37.66 -11.44 -12.55
C VAL A 63 38.28 -11.86 -11.21
N ASN A 64 37.48 -12.38 -10.28
CA ASN A 64 38.01 -12.87 -9.00
C ASN A 64 38.68 -14.24 -9.15
N THR A 65 39.73 -14.50 -8.38
CA THR A 65 40.41 -15.81 -8.34
C THR A 65 39.43 -16.96 -8.15
N SER A 66 39.63 -18.07 -8.86
CA SER A 66 38.81 -19.29 -8.77
C SER A 66 37.32 -19.14 -9.13
N THR A 67 36.90 -18.01 -9.72
CA THR A 67 35.51 -17.81 -10.18
C THR A 67 35.35 -18.11 -11.68
N ASN A 68 34.12 -18.39 -12.11
CA ASN A 68 33.83 -18.64 -13.51
C ASN A 68 33.66 -17.33 -14.28
N PHE A 69 34.19 -17.28 -15.49
CA PHE A 69 33.95 -16.22 -16.47
C PHE A 69 33.98 -16.83 -17.88
N SER A 70 33.74 -16.02 -18.90
CA SER A 70 33.72 -16.50 -20.28
C SER A 70 34.52 -15.60 -21.20
N TYR A 71 34.99 -16.21 -22.29
CA TYR A 71 35.46 -15.49 -23.46
C TYR A 71 34.49 -15.67 -24.62
N THR A 72 34.14 -14.57 -25.28
CA THR A 72 33.32 -14.57 -26.49
C THR A 72 34.19 -14.28 -27.70
N LEU A 73 34.15 -15.15 -28.70
CA LEU A 73 34.87 -14.98 -29.97
C LEU A 73 33.87 -14.71 -31.10
N THR A 74 34.18 -13.71 -31.93
CA THR A 74 33.41 -13.39 -33.14
C THR A 74 34.28 -13.62 -34.38
N VAL A 75 33.79 -14.45 -35.29
CA VAL A 75 34.43 -14.71 -36.59
C VAL A 75 33.63 -14.03 -37.69
N ASN A 76 34.31 -13.29 -38.55
CA ASN A 76 33.70 -12.65 -39.72
C ASN A 76 34.49 -12.99 -40.98
N ASN A 77 33.82 -13.21 -42.11
CA ASN A 77 34.42 -13.34 -43.42
C ASN A 77 34.07 -12.12 -44.29
N ALA A 78 35.01 -11.24 -44.58
CA ALA A 78 34.80 -10.06 -45.42
C ALA A 78 34.73 -10.37 -46.94
N GLY A 79 34.98 -11.62 -47.33
CA GLY A 79 34.83 -12.12 -48.70
C GLY A 79 36.10 -11.98 -49.55
N PRO A 80 36.01 -12.04 -50.89
CA PRO A 80 34.77 -12.04 -51.68
C PRO A 80 34.00 -13.37 -51.72
N ASP A 81 34.61 -14.50 -51.38
CA ASP A 81 34.00 -15.84 -51.43
C ASP A 81 33.77 -16.42 -50.04
N ALA A 82 33.01 -17.52 -49.97
CA ALA A 82 32.80 -18.28 -48.72
C ALA A 82 34.09 -19.00 -48.26
N ALA A 83 34.30 -19.06 -46.95
CA ALA A 83 35.41 -19.78 -46.33
C ALA A 83 34.99 -21.22 -45.99
N SER A 84 35.71 -22.21 -46.51
CA SER A 84 35.44 -23.63 -46.23
C SER A 84 36.39 -24.20 -45.16
N ASN A 85 35.86 -25.07 -44.30
CA ASN A 85 36.55 -25.68 -43.15
C ASN A 85 37.18 -24.63 -42.22
N VAL A 86 36.36 -23.69 -41.74
CA VAL A 86 36.80 -22.66 -40.81
C VAL A 86 37.13 -23.32 -39.46
N ARG A 87 38.30 -23.00 -38.92
CA ARG A 87 38.83 -23.57 -37.70
C ARG A 87 39.38 -22.45 -36.81
N VAL A 88 38.76 -22.28 -35.65
CA VAL A 88 39.20 -21.42 -34.56
C VAL A 88 39.98 -22.25 -33.56
N VAL A 89 41.17 -21.80 -33.18
CA VAL A 89 41.99 -22.39 -32.14
C VAL A 89 42.25 -21.35 -31.07
N ASP A 90 41.80 -21.65 -29.86
CA ASP A 90 41.97 -20.81 -28.67
C ASP A 90 42.80 -21.58 -27.63
N THR A 91 43.90 -20.98 -27.18
CA THR A 91 44.76 -21.58 -26.15
C THR A 91 44.55 -20.87 -24.83
N LEU A 92 44.05 -21.61 -23.85
CA LEU A 92 43.76 -21.11 -22.51
C LEU A 92 45.07 -20.75 -21.78
N PRO A 93 45.11 -19.63 -21.03
CA PRO A 93 46.26 -19.25 -20.23
C PRO A 93 46.58 -20.29 -19.15
N ALA A 94 47.84 -20.32 -18.70
CA ALA A 94 48.23 -21.17 -17.58
C ALA A 94 47.40 -20.85 -16.32
N GLY A 95 46.86 -21.89 -15.68
CA GLY A 95 46.03 -21.76 -14.48
C GLY A 95 44.54 -21.53 -14.73
N VAL A 96 44.14 -21.22 -15.97
CA VAL A 96 42.73 -21.16 -16.37
C VAL A 96 42.22 -22.58 -16.63
N SER A 97 41.08 -22.95 -16.04
CA SER A 97 40.47 -24.27 -16.21
C SER A 97 39.30 -24.21 -17.18
N PHE A 98 39.22 -25.17 -18.12
CA PHE A 98 38.12 -25.26 -19.06
C PHE A 98 36.83 -25.76 -18.39
N VAL A 99 35.69 -25.13 -18.69
CA VAL A 99 34.36 -25.57 -18.25
C VAL A 99 33.55 -26.09 -19.44
N SER A 100 33.33 -25.24 -20.45
CA SER A 100 32.59 -25.60 -21.67
C SER A 100 32.90 -24.66 -22.82
N ALA A 101 32.62 -25.09 -24.05
CA ALA A 101 32.62 -24.21 -25.23
C ALA A 101 31.45 -24.58 -26.14
N SER A 102 30.75 -23.56 -26.64
CA SER A 102 29.60 -23.74 -27.53
C SER A 102 29.44 -22.56 -28.48
N GLY A 103 28.76 -22.81 -29.60
CA GLY A 103 28.35 -21.80 -30.58
C GLY A 103 27.42 -22.44 -31.61
N THR A 104 26.39 -21.74 -32.04
CA THR A 104 25.44 -22.27 -33.03
C THR A 104 26.19 -22.63 -34.32
N ASP A 105 25.96 -23.84 -34.84
CA ASP A 105 26.65 -24.44 -36.01
C ASP A 105 28.14 -24.76 -35.83
N TRP A 106 28.75 -24.40 -34.70
CA TRP A 106 30.12 -24.74 -34.36
C TRP A 106 30.20 -26.11 -33.67
N THR A 107 31.21 -26.89 -34.04
CA THR A 107 31.62 -28.07 -33.26
C THR A 107 32.87 -27.73 -32.47
N CYS A 108 32.74 -27.58 -31.15
CA CYS A 108 33.84 -27.22 -30.26
C CYS A 108 34.31 -28.43 -29.44
N ASN A 109 35.63 -28.61 -29.33
CA ASN A 109 36.25 -29.61 -28.48
C ASN A 109 37.48 -29.03 -27.79
N GLU A 110 37.74 -29.45 -26.56
CA GLU A 110 38.93 -29.07 -25.80
C GLU A 110 39.88 -30.26 -25.65
N THR A 111 41.18 -30.00 -25.77
CA THR A 111 42.22 -30.99 -25.46
C THR A 111 43.49 -30.31 -24.97
N GLY A 112 43.81 -30.52 -23.69
CA GLY A 112 45.10 -30.10 -23.11
C GLY A 112 45.29 -28.59 -22.98
N GLY A 113 44.24 -27.84 -22.67
CA GLY A 113 44.20 -26.38 -22.57
C GLY A 113 43.98 -25.67 -23.90
N THR A 114 43.65 -26.40 -24.97
CA THR A 114 43.39 -25.82 -26.30
C THR A 114 41.97 -26.15 -26.75
N VAL A 115 41.15 -25.12 -26.92
CA VAL A 115 39.80 -25.21 -27.45
C VAL A 115 39.85 -25.05 -28.97
N THR A 116 39.36 -26.04 -29.70
CA THR A 116 39.23 -25.99 -31.16
C THR A 116 37.76 -26.00 -31.52
N CYS A 117 37.31 -24.99 -32.27
CA CYS A 117 35.96 -24.90 -32.81
C CYS A 117 36.01 -24.92 -34.34
N GLU A 118 35.19 -25.78 -34.95
CA GLU A 118 35.15 -25.98 -36.40
C GLU A 118 33.76 -25.67 -36.98
N LEU A 119 33.74 -25.02 -38.13
CA LEU A 119 32.56 -24.68 -38.91
C LEU A 119 32.80 -25.07 -40.38
N ALA A 120 31.91 -25.88 -40.95
CA ALA A 120 32.12 -26.46 -42.27
C ALA A 120 32.20 -25.42 -43.39
N ASN A 121 31.36 -24.38 -43.33
CA ASN A 121 31.34 -23.32 -44.34
C ASN A 121 30.84 -22.00 -43.73
N LEU A 122 31.55 -20.91 -43.98
CA LEU A 122 31.18 -19.56 -43.57
C LEU A 122 30.96 -18.69 -44.81
N ALA A 123 29.72 -18.26 -45.01
CA ALA A 123 29.38 -17.28 -46.03
C ALA A 123 30.05 -15.92 -45.74
N VAL A 124 30.05 -15.01 -46.72
CA VAL A 124 30.49 -13.61 -46.49
C VAL A 124 29.58 -12.98 -45.43
N GLY A 125 30.17 -12.43 -44.37
CA GLY A 125 29.50 -11.90 -43.19
C GLY A 125 29.95 -12.57 -41.88
N GLY A 126 29.22 -12.29 -40.81
CA GLY A 126 29.51 -12.80 -39.46
C GLY A 126 29.01 -14.23 -39.24
N ALA A 127 29.78 -15.03 -38.52
CA ALA A 127 29.33 -16.31 -37.96
C ALA A 127 28.55 -16.07 -36.67
N ASN A 128 27.83 -17.11 -36.21
CA ASN A 128 27.33 -17.15 -34.84
C ASN A 128 28.51 -17.16 -33.84
N LEU A 129 28.30 -16.55 -32.68
CA LEU A 129 29.33 -16.39 -31.64
C LEU A 129 29.77 -17.75 -31.06
N ILE A 130 31.04 -17.81 -30.66
CA ILE A 130 31.58 -18.90 -29.83
C ILE A 130 31.75 -18.36 -28.41
N THR A 131 31.20 -19.06 -27.42
CA THR A 131 31.39 -18.76 -26.00
C THR A 131 32.22 -19.87 -25.37
N ILE A 132 33.31 -19.51 -24.73
CA ILE A 132 34.20 -20.42 -23.97
C ILE A 132 34.08 -20.06 -22.50
N ASN A 133 33.44 -20.93 -21.72
CA ASN A 133 33.34 -20.78 -20.26
C ASN A 133 34.55 -21.43 -19.59
N VAL A 134 35.14 -20.71 -18.64
CA VAL A 134 36.36 -21.08 -17.94
C VAL A 134 36.33 -20.67 -16.47
N THR A 135 37.18 -21.25 -15.65
CA THR A 135 37.44 -20.84 -14.26
C THR A 135 38.77 -20.10 -14.19
N ALA A 136 38.79 -18.91 -13.57
CA ALA A 136 39.98 -18.11 -13.36
C ALA A 136 41.01 -18.82 -12.45
N PRO A 137 42.32 -18.51 -12.57
CA PRO A 137 43.35 -19.07 -11.71
C PRO A 137 43.14 -18.74 -10.22
N SER A 138 43.77 -19.50 -9.34
CA SER A 138 43.79 -19.22 -7.89
C SER A 138 44.80 -18.14 -7.48
N THR A 139 45.58 -17.62 -8.43
CA THR A 139 46.57 -16.56 -8.23
C THR A 139 46.15 -15.28 -8.93
N THR A 140 46.44 -14.13 -8.31
CA THR A 140 46.15 -12.82 -8.89
C THR A 140 47.15 -12.42 -9.97
N GLY A 141 46.76 -11.45 -10.81
CA GLY A 141 47.56 -10.91 -11.90
C GLY A 141 46.89 -11.04 -13.25
N ASP A 142 47.52 -10.49 -14.29
CA ASP A 142 46.96 -10.48 -15.63
C ASP A 142 47.17 -11.83 -16.31
N ILE A 143 46.10 -12.37 -16.89
CA ILE A 143 46.15 -13.52 -17.80
C ILE A 143 45.90 -13.05 -19.23
N THR A 144 46.56 -13.65 -20.21
CA THR A 144 46.36 -13.31 -21.63
C THR A 144 45.96 -14.54 -22.42
N ASN A 145 44.75 -14.54 -22.94
CA ASN A 145 44.22 -15.63 -23.76
C ASN A 145 44.40 -15.28 -25.24
N GLN A 146 44.84 -16.24 -26.05
CA GLN A 146 45.08 -16.02 -27.48
C GLN A 146 44.26 -16.98 -28.33
N ALA A 147 43.65 -16.42 -29.39
CA ALA A 147 42.90 -17.17 -30.38
C ALA A 147 43.38 -16.88 -31.79
N THR A 148 43.20 -17.86 -32.68
CA THR A 148 43.50 -17.77 -34.11
C THR A 148 42.37 -18.37 -34.93
N VAL A 149 42.13 -17.85 -36.12
CA VAL A 149 41.17 -18.42 -37.09
C VAL A 149 41.88 -18.78 -38.40
N SER A 150 41.43 -19.85 -39.04
CA SER A 150 41.98 -20.35 -40.31
C SER A 150 40.90 -21.04 -41.15
N ALA A 151 41.13 -21.20 -42.45
CA ALA A 151 40.26 -21.96 -43.35
C ALA A 151 41.08 -22.62 -44.47
N THR A 152 40.42 -23.48 -45.26
CA THR A 152 41.01 -24.05 -46.49
C THR A 152 40.89 -23.13 -47.71
N THR A 153 39.89 -22.25 -47.74
CA THR A 153 39.84 -21.14 -48.71
C THR A 153 40.99 -20.18 -48.40
N ALA A 154 41.72 -19.72 -49.42
CA ALA A 154 42.89 -18.88 -49.21
C ALA A 154 42.48 -17.53 -48.63
N ASP A 155 43.11 -17.16 -47.52
CA ASP A 155 43.08 -15.82 -46.96
C ASP A 155 44.42 -15.12 -47.24
N LEU A 156 44.36 -13.96 -47.91
CA LEU A 156 45.55 -13.20 -48.27
C LEU A 156 45.89 -12.10 -47.25
N ASP A 157 44.96 -11.75 -46.36
CA ASP A 157 45.23 -10.88 -45.22
C ASP A 157 45.24 -11.71 -43.94
N THR A 158 46.42 -12.18 -43.54
CA THR A 158 46.52 -12.96 -42.31
C THR A 158 46.71 -12.09 -41.06
N SER A 159 46.67 -10.77 -41.17
CA SER A 159 47.01 -9.85 -40.08
C SER A 159 45.92 -9.72 -39.01
N ASN A 160 44.68 -10.06 -39.38
CA ASN A 160 43.45 -10.01 -38.59
C ASN A 160 42.96 -11.40 -38.13
N ASN A 161 43.76 -12.45 -38.38
CA ASN A 161 43.45 -13.85 -38.07
C ASN A 161 43.90 -14.29 -36.67
N SER A 162 44.39 -13.37 -35.84
CA SER A 162 44.79 -13.64 -34.46
C SER A 162 44.42 -12.48 -33.56
N VAL A 163 43.96 -12.80 -32.35
CA VAL A 163 43.61 -11.82 -31.32
C VAL A 163 44.04 -12.34 -29.95
N SER A 164 44.40 -11.42 -29.06
CA SER A 164 44.65 -11.70 -27.66
C SER A 164 43.77 -10.82 -26.80
N GLU A 165 43.28 -11.38 -25.70
CA GLU A 165 42.50 -10.68 -24.68
C GLU A 165 43.24 -10.78 -23.34
N THR A 166 43.32 -9.68 -22.60
CA THR A 166 44.00 -9.63 -21.30
C THR A 166 42.98 -9.38 -20.20
N THR A 167 42.86 -10.32 -19.28
CA THR A 167 41.93 -10.24 -18.15
C THR A 167 42.72 -10.06 -16.84
N MET A 168 42.36 -9.05 -16.04
CA MET A 168 42.95 -8.86 -14.71
C MET A 168 42.31 -9.82 -13.70
N VAL A 169 43.11 -10.67 -13.05
CA VAL A 169 42.63 -11.54 -11.96
C VAL A 169 42.85 -10.85 -10.62
N ALA A 170 41.75 -10.46 -9.97
CA ALA A 170 41.73 -9.86 -8.64
C ALA A 170 41.58 -10.94 -7.54
N PRO A 171 42.08 -10.70 -6.32
CA PRO A 171 41.86 -11.62 -5.21
C PRO A 171 40.36 -11.65 -4.86
N GLN A 172 39.83 -12.84 -4.60
CA GLN A 172 38.48 -12.95 -4.03
C GLN A 172 38.44 -12.24 -2.66
N PRO A 173 37.46 -11.34 -2.42
CA PRO A 173 37.35 -10.67 -1.13
C PRO A 173 37.09 -11.72 -0.05
N LEU A 174 37.98 -11.78 0.95
CA LEU A 174 37.79 -12.60 2.12
C LEU A 174 36.74 -11.91 3.00
N LEU A 175 35.55 -12.49 3.11
CA LEU A 175 34.49 -11.97 3.98
C LEU A 175 34.57 -12.64 5.36
N HIS A 176 34.16 -11.90 6.38
CA HIS A 176 34.01 -12.36 7.75
C HIS A 176 32.72 -11.82 8.34
N THR A 177 32.04 -12.65 9.11
CA THR A 177 30.75 -12.30 9.71
C THR A 177 30.95 -11.60 11.05
N LEU A 178 30.30 -10.46 11.24
CA LEU A 178 30.14 -9.82 12.55
C LEU A 178 28.74 -10.11 13.06
N THR A 179 28.65 -10.78 14.20
CA THR A 179 27.41 -11.00 14.94
C THR A 179 27.40 -10.17 16.21
N VAL A 180 26.35 -9.39 16.41
CA VAL A 180 26.15 -8.60 17.64
C VAL A 180 25.04 -9.23 18.48
N THR A 181 25.30 -9.50 19.75
CA THR A 181 24.29 -9.93 20.73
C THR A 181 23.99 -8.80 21.69
N THR A 182 22.72 -8.48 21.91
CA THR A 182 22.29 -7.51 22.93
C THR A 182 21.87 -8.24 24.21
N VAL A 183 22.35 -7.76 25.36
CA VAL A 183 21.98 -8.25 26.69
C VAL A 183 21.42 -7.09 27.50
N GLY A 184 20.13 -7.14 27.83
CA GLY A 184 19.40 -6.04 28.46
C GLY A 184 18.64 -5.18 27.44
N ASN A 185 18.05 -4.06 27.90
CA ASN A 185 17.16 -3.23 27.07
C ASN A 185 17.93 -2.14 26.32
N GLY A 186 18.24 -2.35 25.05
CA GLY A 186 18.83 -1.36 24.17
C GLY A 186 19.12 -1.95 22.80
N THR A 187 19.40 -1.09 21.83
CA THR A 187 19.67 -1.48 20.45
C THR A 187 21.10 -1.15 20.03
N VAL A 188 21.61 -1.83 19.01
CA VAL A 188 22.95 -1.59 18.44
C VAL A 188 22.82 -1.45 16.93
N THR A 189 23.43 -0.40 16.39
CA THR A 189 23.46 -0.15 14.94
C THR A 189 24.90 -0.02 14.43
N ALA A 190 25.10 -0.40 13.18
CA ALA A 190 26.31 -0.13 12.38
C ALA A 190 25.94 -0.11 10.90
N ASN A 191 26.91 0.07 9.99
CA ASN A 191 26.64 0.01 8.56
C ASN A 191 26.26 -1.43 8.15
N GLY A 192 24.97 -1.72 7.94
CA GLY A 192 24.45 -3.07 7.67
C GLY A 192 24.04 -3.86 8.92
N ILE A 193 24.18 -3.30 10.13
CA ILE A 193 23.70 -3.89 11.39
C ILE A 193 22.61 -3.00 11.98
N ASP A 194 21.45 -3.57 12.28
CA ASP A 194 20.38 -2.97 13.06
C ASP A 194 19.78 -4.02 13.99
N CYS A 195 20.21 -4.05 15.25
CA CYS A 195 19.83 -5.13 16.16
C CYS A 195 18.35 -5.19 16.57
N ASP A 196 17.51 -4.27 16.10
CA ASP A 196 16.05 -4.42 16.19
C ASP A 196 15.50 -5.40 15.12
N ASN A 197 16.21 -5.56 14.01
CA ASN A 197 15.80 -6.33 12.83
C ASN A 197 16.84 -7.37 12.38
N ASP A 198 18.10 -6.94 12.21
CA ASP A 198 19.26 -7.73 11.81
C ASP A 198 20.54 -7.39 12.60
N CYS A 199 20.98 -8.32 13.45
CA CYS A 199 22.20 -8.20 14.25
C CYS A 199 23.47 -8.79 13.58
N GLU A 200 23.43 -9.18 12.31
CA GLU A 200 24.51 -9.92 11.66
C GLU A 200 24.79 -9.43 10.23
N GLU A 201 26.06 -9.13 9.94
CA GLU A 201 26.51 -8.61 8.63
C GLU A 201 27.88 -9.18 8.25
N SER A 202 28.10 -9.36 6.94
CA SER A 202 29.37 -9.83 6.38
C SER A 202 30.21 -8.67 5.87
N TYR A 203 31.42 -8.51 6.41
CA TYR A 203 32.36 -7.48 5.99
C TYR A 203 33.60 -8.08 5.34
N SER A 204 34.19 -7.35 4.39
CA SER A 204 35.52 -7.70 3.88
C SER A 204 36.56 -7.61 4.99
N SER A 205 37.47 -8.57 5.05
CA SER A 205 38.62 -8.57 5.96
C SER A 205 39.42 -7.27 5.80
N GLY A 206 39.68 -6.58 6.90
CA GLY A 206 40.27 -5.24 6.96
C GLY A 206 39.26 -4.08 7.07
N THR A 207 37.96 -4.34 6.99
CA THR A 207 36.93 -3.30 7.15
C THR A 207 36.89 -2.78 8.58
N ASN A 208 36.89 -1.46 8.77
CA ASN A 208 36.72 -0.85 10.08
C ASN A 208 35.24 -0.59 10.36
N VAL A 209 34.68 -1.27 11.36
CA VAL A 209 33.29 -1.15 11.79
C VAL A 209 33.21 -0.25 13.03
N THR A 210 32.13 0.52 13.15
CA THR A 210 31.82 1.32 14.34
C THR A 210 30.43 0.95 14.83
N LEU A 211 30.34 0.43 16.05
CA LEU A 211 29.07 0.06 16.68
C LEU A 211 28.53 1.23 17.47
N THR A 212 27.24 1.52 17.30
CA THR A 212 26.52 2.55 18.08
C THR A 212 25.46 1.87 18.94
N ALA A 213 25.69 1.85 20.26
CA ALA A 213 24.72 1.33 21.21
C ALA A 213 23.81 2.44 21.73
N THR A 214 22.50 2.24 21.64
CA THR A 214 21.47 3.17 22.14
C THR A 214 20.70 2.48 23.27
N PRO A 215 20.95 2.84 24.55
CA PRO A 215 20.17 2.32 25.67
C PRO A 215 18.73 2.84 25.63
N ASN A 216 17.78 2.00 26.02
CA ASN A 216 16.40 2.42 26.25
C ASN A 216 16.29 3.28 27.52
N ALA A 217 15.16 3.96 27.70
CA ALA A 217 14.96 4.95 28.78
C ALA A 217 15.22 4.42 30.21
N ASP A 218 15.11 3.11 30.42
CA ASP A 218 15.26 2.41 31.70
C ASP A 218 16.65 1.74 31.89
N SER A 219 17.56 1.89 30.92
CA SER A 219 18.86 1.22 30.92
C SER A 219 20.03 2.18 30.72
N THR A 220 21.22 1.69 31.06
CA THR A 220 22.48 2.35 30.76
C THR A 220 23.38 1.40 30.00
N PHE A 221 24.03 1.88 28.94
CA PHE A 221 24.98 1.08 28.20
C PHE A 221 26.23 0.83 29.04
N ALA A 222 26.51 -0.45 29.33
CA ALA A 222 27.62 -0.89 30.17
C ALA A 222 28.91 -1.11 29.38
N GLY A 223 28.80 -1.37 28.07
CA GLY A 223 29.92 -1.54 27.15
C GLY A 223 29.77 -2.76 26.22
N PHE A 224 30.69 -2.84 25.26
CA PHE A 224 30.86 -4.02 24.41
C PHE A 224 31.81 -5.03 25.06
N SER A 225 31.56 -6.30 24.80
CA SER A 225 32.36 -7.47 25.20
C SER A 225 32.27 -8.54 24.11
N GLY A 226 32.76 -9.75 24.36
CA GLY A 226 32.81 -10.84 23.37
C GLY A 226 34.24 -11.11 22.91
N ASP A 227 34.45 -11.26 21.60
CA ASP A 227 35.77 -11.48 21.03
C ASP A 227 36.75 -10.35 21.35
N ALA A 228 38.05 -10.65 21.33
CA ALA A 228 39.11 -9.83 21.93
C ALA A 228 39.22 -8.38 21.40
N ASN A 229 38.62 -8.08 20.24
CA ASN A 229 38.65 -6.75 19.61
C ASN A 229 37.28 -6.04 19.63
N CYS A 230 36.24 -6.63 20.24
CA CYS A 230 34.92 -6.01 20.34
C CYS A 230 35.00 -4.73 21.19
N SER A 231 34.82 -3.60 20.52
CA SER A 231 34.86 -2.25 21.09
C SER A 231 33.99 -1.33 20.23
N ASP A 232 33.85 -0.05 20.59
CA ASP A 232 33.01 0.89 19.85
C ASP A 232 33.46 1.03 18.38
N SER A 233 34.75 0.82 18.07
CA SER A 233 35.24 0.71 16.70
C SER A 233 36.43 -0.25 16.59
N PHE A 234 36.38 -1.15 15.60
CA PHE A 234 37.40 -2.17 15.38
C PHE A 234 37.46 -2.64 13.92
N THR A 235 38.56 -3.30 13.58
CA THR A 235 38.77 -3.87 12.24
C THR A 235 38.40 -5.35 12.23
N ILE A 236 37.61 -5.74 11.24
CA ILE A 236 37.22 -7.13 11.00
C ILE A 236 38.41 -7.88 10.40
N THR A 237 38.94 -8.89 11.09
CA THR A 237 40.07 -9.71 10.60
C THR A 237 39.80 -11.22 10.64
N ALA A 238 38.66 -11.61 11.19
CA ALA A 238 38.10 -12.95 11.32
C ALA A 238 36.60 -12.78 11.62
N ASP A 239 35.84 -13.87 11.68
CA ASP A 239 34.47 -13.82 12.19
C ASP A 239 34.49 -13.34 13.66
N MET A 240 33.57 -12.45 14.00
CA MET A 240 33.55 -11.78 15.30
C MET A 240 32.16 -11.87 15.94
N ASN A 241 32.13 -12.22 17.22
CA ASN A 241 30.94 -12.22 18.06
C ASN A 241 31.10 -11.18 19.16
N CYS A 242 30.35 -10.09 19.06
CA CYS A 242 30.35 -9.01 20.03
C CYS A 242 29.07 -9.02 20.85
N THR A 243 29.17 -8.72 22.15
CA THR A 243 28.03 -8.60 23.05
C THR A 243 27.95 -7.18 23.60
N ALA A 244 26.85 -6.48 23.31
CA ALA A 244 26.52 -5.19 23.91
C ALA A 244 25.70 -5.41 25.18
N THR A 245 26.18 -4.92 26.32
CA THR A 245 25.45 -5.05 27.59
C THR A 245 24.80 -3.75 27.99
N PHE A 246 23.51 -3.80 28.28
CA PHE A 246 22.69 -2.72 28.82
C PHE A 246 22.27 -3.09 30.23
N ASN A 247 22.83 -2.41 31.23
CA ASN A 247 22.45 -2.62 32.61
C ASN A 247 21.16 -1.86 32.89
N LEU A 248 20.14 -2.57 33.39
CA LEU A 248 18.97 -1.94 33.99
C LEU A 248 19.43 -0.93 35.04
N GLN A 249 19.04 0.32 34.86
CA GLN A 249 19.36 1.35 35.84
C GLN A 249 18.51 1.07 37.09
N PRO A 250 19.10 0.89 38.29
CA PRO A 250 18.31 0.70 39.49
C PRO A 250 17.51 1.99 39.75
N THR A 251 16.23 1.95 39.43
CA THR A 251 15.29 3.03 39.77
C THR A 251 15.15 3.05 41.29
N PRO A 252 15.41 4.18 41.97
CA PRO A 252 15.17 4.27 43.40
C PRO A 252 13.69 3.99 43.68
N VAL A 253 13.40 3.09 44.62
CA VAL A 253 12.03 2.88 45.11
C VAL A 253 11.81 3.79 46.32
N PHE A 254 10.62 4.35 46.40
CA PHE A 254 10.22 5.24 47.49
C PHE A 254 8.87 4.79 48.04
N GLN A 255 8.73 4.87 49.36
CA GLN A 255 7.54 4.42 50.07
C GLN A 255 6.49 5.54 50.10
N LEU A 256 5.27 5.23 49.65
CA LEU A 256 4.09 6.04 49.92
C LEU A 256 3.37 5.47 51.15
N SER A 257 3.23 6.28 52.18
CA SER A 257 2.41 6.00 53.36
C SER A 257 1.19 6.89 53.35
N LEU A 258 0.00 6.29 53.47
CA LEU A 258 -1.26 7.02 53.41
C LEU A 258 -2.10 6.83 54.68
N GLN A 259 -2.70 7.91 55.16
CA GLN A 259 -3.60 7.89 56.32
C GLN A 259 -4.93 8.54 55.96
N THR A 260 -6.02 8.12 56.61
CA THR A 260 -7.33 8.79 56.52
C THR A 260 -7.58 9.68 57.74
N ASP A 261 -8.19 10.85 57.54
CA ASP A 261 -8.53 11.82 58.59
C ASP A 261 -9.91 12.48 58.30
N GLY A 262 -10.43 13.28 59.24
CA GLY A 262 -11.68 14.03 59.11
C GLY A 262 -12.86 13.48 59.91
N THR A 263 -14.06 14.00 59.64
CA THR A 263 -15.29 13.68 60.40
C THR A 263 -16.14 12.56 59.79
N GLY A 264 -15.92 12.23 58.51
CA GLY A 264 -16.56 11.14 57.77
C GLY A 264 -15.64 9.93 57.59
N SER A 265 -16.00 9.01 56.70
CA SER A 265 -15.21 7.81 56.38
C SER A 265 -15.14 7.54 54.88
N GLY A 266 -14.16 6.75 54.46
CA GLY A 266 -13.92 6.34 53.08
C GLY A 266 -12.64 5.52 52.96
N VAL A 267 -12.41 4.98 51.76
CA VAL A 267 -11.21 4.21 51.41
C VAL A 267 -10.42 4.92 50.32
N VAL A 268 -9.13 4.65 50.20
CA VAL A 268 -8.28 5.19 49.14
C VAL A 268 -7.57 4.06 48.43
N SER A 269 -7.69 3.99 47.12
CA SER A 269 -6.91 3.08 46.29
C SER A 269 -5.94 3.84 45.38
N SER A 270 -4.94 3.16 44.84
CA SER A 270 -4.00 3.73 43.86
C SER A 270 -4.06 3.03 42.50
N GLN A 271 -3.65 3.76 41.46
CA GLN A 271 -3.25 3.22 40.16
C GLN A 271 -1.84 3.74 39.80
N PRO A 272 -0.85 2.88 39.51
CA PRO A 272 -0.90 1.41 39.61
C PRO A 272 -1.31 0.88 40.99
N ALA A 273 -1.90 -0.30 41.02
CA ALA A 273 -2.47 -0.90 42.24
C ALA A 273 -1.38 -1.20 43.28
N GLY A 274 -1.64 -0.88 44.54
CA GLY A 274 -0.74 -1.17 45.65
C GLY A 274 -1.15 -0.51 46.98
N ILE A 275 -1.82 0.65 46.94
CA ILE A 275 -2.52 1.22 48.10
C ILE A 275 -3.99 0.78 48.05
N ASP A 276 -4.52 0.28 49.17
CA ASP A 276 -5.94 0.05 49.44
C ASP A 276 -6.21 0.33 50.92
N CYS A 277 -6.31 1.63 51.23
CA CYS A 277 -6.46 2.16 52.58
C CYS A 277 -7.81 1.79 53.17
N GLY A 278 -7.80 0.59 53.73
CA GLY A 278 -8.84 -0.17 54.40
C GLY A 278 -8.23 -1.47 54.94
N THR A 279 -7.23 -2.01 54.23
CA THR A 279 -6.39 -3.14 54.67
C THR A 279 -4.88 -2.89 54.55
N ASP A 280 -4.41 -2.17 53.53
CA ASP A 280 -2.99 -1.81 53.33
C ASP A 280 -2.83 -0.34 52.92
N CYS A 281 -2.08 0.41 53.73
CA CYS A 281 -1.91 1.84 53.57
C CYS A 281 -0.46 2.25 53.27
N THR A 282 0.42 1.30 52.96
CA THR A 282 1.84 1.58 52.72
C THR A 282 2.35 0.74 51.56
N GLU A 283 2.92 1.36 50.53
CA GLU A 283 3.46 0.65 49.36
C GLU A 283 4.71 1.35 48.81
N ASN A 284 5.64 0.56 48.25
CA ASN A 284 6.84 1.06 47.59
C ASN A 284 6.62 1.17 46.08
N TYR A 285 6.82 2.37 45.53
CA TYR A 285 6.74 2.62 44.09
C TYR A 285 8.11 3.03 43.55
N GLN A 286 8.38 2.71 42.28
CA GLN A 286 9.58 3.21 41.61
C GLN A 286 9.52 4.74 41.45
N SER A 287 10.65 5.42 41.61
CA SER A 287 10.74 6.86 41.37
C SER A 287 10.37 7.19 39.92
N GLY A 288 9.57 8.23 39.72
CA GLY A 288 9.02 8.58 38.42
C GLY A 288 7.66 7.95 38.14
N THR A 289 7.19 7.00 38.97
CA THR A 289 5.83 6.44 38.83
C THR A 289 4.81 7.55 39.02
N ALA A 290 4.02 7.79 37.97
CA ALA A 290 2.82 8.61 38.06
C ALA A 290 1.74 7.79 38.78
N LEU A 291 1.40 8.21 40.00
CA LEU A 291 0.30 7.64 40.76
C LEU A 291 -0.96 8.45 40.53
N VAL A 292 -2.07 7.74 40.46
CA VAL A 292 -3.41 8.30 40.59
C VAL A 292 -4.03 7.69 41.85
N LEU A 293 -4.32 8.52 42.85
CA LEU A 293 -5.01 8.10 44.05
C LEU A 293 -6.51 8.36 43.88
N THR A 294 -7.30 7.30 44.07
CA THR A 294 -8.76 7.37 44.03
C THR A 294 -9.30 7.25 45.45
N ALA A 295 -9.75 8.37 46.01
CA ALA A 295 -10.47 8.36 47.28
C ALA A 295 -11.97 8.10 47.02
N THR A 296 -12.50 7.05 47.64
CA THR A 296 -13.92 6.69 47.58
C THR A 296 -14.56 6.92 48.95
N PRO A 297 -15.31 8.01 49.16
CA PRO A 297 -16.05 8.23 50.39
C PRO A 297 -17.11 7.16 50.63
N ASP A 298 -17.31 6.77 51.88
CA ASP A 298 -18.45 5.96 52.27
C ASP A 298 -19.76 6.77 52.22
N GLY A 299 -20.90 6.07 52.15
CA GLY A 299 -22.22 6.69 52.13
C GLY A 299 -22.45 7.65 53.30
N GLY A 300 -22.67 8.93 53.01
CA GLY A 300 -22.82 9.99 54.01
C GLY A 300 -21.57 10.85 54.24
N SER A 301 -20.49 10.61 53.49
CA SER A 301 -19.24 11.38 53.54
C SER A 301 -18.88 12.01 52.19
N THR A 302 -18.08 13.07 52.23
CA THR A 302 -17.42 13.69 51.07
C THR A 302 -15.92 13.59 51.25
N PHE A 303 -15.20 13.42 50.15
CA PHE A 303 -13.76 13.58 50.15
C PHE A 303 -13.43 15.07 50.13
N ALA A 304 -12.68 15.54 51.12
CA ALA A 304 -12.29 16.94 51.25
C ALA A 304 -10.94 17.25 50.57
N GLY A 305 -10.18 16.21 50.23
CA GLY A 305 -8.91 16.31 49.50
C GLY A 305 -7.76 15.56 50.16
N PHE A 306 -6.66 15.46 49.40
CA PHE A 306 -5.38 14.98 49.89
C PHE A 306 -4.56 16.13 50.50
N SER A 307 -3.82 15.81 51.54
CA SER A 307 -2.89 16.71 52.24
C SER A 307 -1.68 15.92 52.74
N GLY A 308 -0.77 16.55 53.49
CA GLY A 308 0.48 15.93 53.93
C GLY A 308 1.69 16.57 53.25
N ASP A 309 2.59 15.75 52.70
CA ASP A 309 3.75 16.24 51.95
C ASP A 309 3.35 17.07 50.71
N ALA A 310 4.23 17.98 50.28
CA ALA A 310 3.91 19.10 49.38
C ALA A 310 3.29 18.72 48.02
N ASN A 311 3.44 17.46 47.57
CA ASN A 311 2.93 16.97 46.29
C ASN A 311 1.77 15.98 46.43
N CYS A 312 1.27 15.71 47.65
CA CYS A 312 0.14 14.82 47.87
C CYS A 312 -1.14 15.39 47.25
N SER A 313 -1.55 14.79 46.13
CA SER A 313 -2.71 15.21 45.33
C SER A 313 -3.34 13.98 44.65
N GLU A 314 -4.43 14.17 43.92
CA GLU A 314 -5.12 13.05 43.23
C GLU A 314 -4.23 12.39 42.18
N SER A 315 -3.32 13.15 41.57
CA SER A 315 -2.27 12.58 40.71
C SER A 315 -0.95 13.29 40.90
N PHE A 316 0.11 12.51 41.14
CA PHE A 316 1.46 13.03 41.33
C PHE A 316 2.49 11.97 41.00
N THR A 317 3.74 12.39 40.87
CA THR A 317 4.87 11.52 40.63
C THR A 317 5.64 11.26 41.92
N ILE A 318 5.93 9.99 42.20
CA ILE A 318 6.76 9.60 43.33
C ILE A 318 8.22 9.96 43.03
N THR A 319 8.81 10.90 43.77
CA THR A 319 10.21 11.31 43.61
C THR A 319 11.03 11.23 44.90
N ALA A 320 10.38 10.88 46.01
CA ALA A 320 10.94 10.65 47.33
C ALA A 320 9.91 9.85 48.16
N ASP A 321 10.27 9.40 49.37
CA ASP A 321 9.28 8.84 50.32
C ASP A 321 8.23 9.91 50.64
N MET A 322 6.95 9.54 50.66
CA MET A 322 5.84 10.47 50.81
C MET A 322 4.85 10.00 51.86
N ASN A 323 4.37 10.94 52.67
CA ASN A 323 3.33 10.75 53.68
C ASN A 323 2.12 11.61 53.32
N CYS A 324 1.06 10.95 52.84
CA CYS A 324 -0.16 11.62 52.42
C CYS A 324 -1.32 11.33 53.38
N THR A 325 -2.24 12.28 53.50
CA THR A 325 -3.45 12.17 54.32
C THR A 325 -4.67 12.48 53.46
N ALA A 326 -5.60 11.53 53.37
CA ALA A 326 -6.88 11.68 52.72
C ALA A 326 -7.94 12.10 53.73
N THR A 327 -8.52 13.29 53.58
CA THR A 327 -9.53 13.79 54.53
C THR A 327 -10.94 13.51 54.02
N PHE A 328 -11.76 12.84 54.83
CA PHE A 328 -13.19 12.63 54.57
C PHE A 328 -14.03 13.40 55.59
N ASN A 329 -14.99 14.20 55.12
CA ASN A 329 -15.90 14.96 55.98
C ASN A 329 -17.33 14.45 55.83
N LEU A 330 -18.13 14.44 56.90
CA LEU A 330 -19.56 14.11 56.78
C LEU A 330 -20.25 15.09 55.81
N LEU A 331 -21.09 14.54 54.93
CA LEU A 331 -21.96 15.32 54.07
C LEU A 331 -22.86 16.22 54.94
N PRO A 332 -22.88 17.55 54.74
CA PRO A 332 -24.05 18.33 55.13
C PRO A 332 -25.28 17.80 54.35
N PRO A 333 -26.51 17.91 54.89
CA PRO A 333 -27.70 17.39 54.21
C PRO A 333 -27.77 17.93 52.77
N PRO A 334 -28.02 17.06 51.76
CA PRO A 334 -27.79 17.41 50.38
C PRO A 334 -28.68 18.59 49.97
N PRO A 335 -28.12 19.65 49.35
CA PRO A 335 -28.92 20.65 48.69
C PRO A 335 -29.66 19.99 47.51
N PRO A 336 -30.89 20.43 47.20
CA PRO A 336 -31.66 19.88 46.09
C PRO A 336 -30.89 20.04 44.76
N PRO A 337 -31.01 19.07 43.82
CA PRO A 337 -30.27 19.09 42.54
C PRO A 337 -30.56 20.38 41.78
N THR A 338 -29.58 20.97 41.09
CA THR A 338 -29.80 22.14 40.23
C THR A 338 -29.91 21.74 38.76
N TYR A 339 -30.74 22.44 38.00
CA TYR A 339 -30.89 22.25 36.56
C TYR A 339 -30.58 23.55 35.81
N THR A 340 -29.86 23.43 34.69
CA THR A 340 -29.52 24.55 33.82
C THR A 340 -30.72 24.96 32.98
N LEU A 341 -31.01 26.25 32.98
CA LEU A 341 -31.93 26.91 32.08
C LEU A 341 -31.12 27.72 31.08
N THR A 342 -31.22 27.36 29.80
CA THR A 342 -30.62 28.12 28.70
C THR A 342 -31.72 28.83 27.95
N ILE A 343 -31.53 30.12 27.70
CA ILE A 343 -32.41 30.91 26.87
C ILE A 343 -31.72 31.24 25.55
N GLN A 344 -32.41 31.04 24.44
CA GLN A 344 -32.02 31.57 23.14
C GLN A 344 -33.02 32.64 22.72
N THR A 345 -32.57 33.61 21.93
CA THR A 345 -33.45 34.56 21.26
C THR A 345 -33.36 34.31 19.76
N ASP A 346 -34.49 34.13 19.10
CA ASP A 346 -34.56 33.95 17.65
C ASP A 346 -35.63 34.87 17.03
N GLY A 347 -35.69 34.87 15.70
CA GLY A 347 -36.50 35.82 14.91
C GLY A 347 -35.70 37.05 14.45
N ILE A 348 -36.37 37.94 13.71
CA ILE A 348 -35.75 39.15 13.12
C ILE A 348 -35.92 40.41 13.98
N GLY A 349 -36.78 40.34 14.99
CA GLY A 349 -36.97 41.40 15.97
C GLY A 349 -35.86 41.37 17.01
N SER A 350 -35.80 42.42 17.82
CA SER A 350 -34.86 42.49 18.94
C SER A 350 -35.59 42.48 20.27
N GLY A 351 -35.04 41.78 21.25
CA GLY A 351 -35.66 41.62 22.55
C GLY A 351 -34.69 41.13 23.59
N LYS A 352 -35.08 41.30 24.85
CA LYS A 352 -34.36 40.87 26.03
C LYS A 352 -35.22 39.88 26.79
N VAL A 353 -34.59 38.87 27.38
CA VAL A 353 -35.25 37.97 28.33
C VAL A 353 -34.62 38.15 29.69
N SER A 354 -35.43 38.34 30.72
CA SER A 354 -34.99 38.33 32.11
C SER A 354 -35.75 37.28 32.92
N SER A 355 -35.20 36.82 34.03
CA SER A 355 -35.88 35.88 34.95
C SER A 355 -36.14 36.46 36.34
N ASP A 356 -37.14 35.90 37.03
CA ASP A 356 -37.32 35.98 38.49
C ASP A 356 -37.51 34.56 39.07
N PRO A 357 -36.64 34.04 39.96
CA PRO A 357 -35.47 34.70 40.56
C PRO A 357 -34.44 35.17 39.53
N THR A 358 -33.78 36.28 39.82
CA THR A 358 -32.77 36.90 38.94
C THR A 358 -31.64 35.92 38.63
N GLY A 359 -31.25 35.83 37.36
CA GLY A 359 -30.12 35.01 36.93
C GLY A 359 -29.98 34.93 35.40
N ILE A 360 -31.10 34.97 34.67
CA ILE A 360 -31.12 35.18 33.23
C ILE A 360 -31.25 36.68 32.91
N ASP A 361 -30.41 37.19 32.01
CA ASP A 361 -30.48 38.52 31.43
C ASP A 361 -29.99 38.52 29.96
N CYS A 362 -30.78 37.88 29.10
CA CYS A 362 -30.42 37.58 27.72
C CYS A 362 -30.19 38.84 26.90
N GLY A 363 -28.93 39.03 26.54
CA GLY A 363 -28.32 40.26 26.04
C GLY A 363 -26.86 40.31 26.49
N THR A 364 -26.59 39.82 27.71
CA THR A 364 -25.24 39.56 28.23
C THR A 364 -25.08 38.17 28.84
N ASP A 365 -26.13 37.62 29.47
CA ASP A 365 -26.08 36.28 30.06
C ASP A 365 -27.40 35.52 29.80
N CYS A 366 -27.29 34.42 29.09
CA CYS A 366 -28.43 33.65 28.60
C CYS A 366 -28.56 32.27 29.27
N THR A 367 -27.79 31.99 30.32
CA THR A 367 -27.71 30.66 30.93
C THR A 367 -27.61 30.77 32.45
N GLU A 368 -28.44 30.04 33.20
CA GLU A 368 -28.39 30.04 34.67
C GLU A 368 -28.80 28.67 35.25
N ASN A 369 -28.27 28.33 36.42
CA ASN A 369 -28.63 27.12 37.16
C ASN A 369 -29.60 27.44 38.30
N TYR A 370 -30.72 26.71 38.34
CA TYR A 370 -31.72 26.85 39.40
C TYR A 370 -31.90 25.54 40.16
N GLN A 371 -32.21 25.61 41.45
CA GLN A 371 -32.54 24.42 42.24
C GLN A 371 -33.80 23.72 41.70
N SER A 372 -33.83 22.40 41.82
CA SER A 372 -34.94 21.55 41.38
C SER A 372 -36.20 21.90 42.16
N GLY A 373 -37.31 22.05 41.45
CA GLY A 373 -38.58 22.54 41.98
C GLY A 373 -38.69 24.06 42.09
N THR A 374 -37.63 24.83 41.77
CA THR A 374 -37.72 26.29 41.69
C THR A 374 -38.68 26.69 40.56
N ALA A 375 -39.66 27.54 40.87
CA ALA A 375 -40.47 28.20 39.87
C ALA A 375 -39.74 29.46 39.37
N VAL A 376 -39.38 29.48 38.09
CA VAL A 376 -38.67 30.58 37.43
C VAL A 376 -39.65 31.28 36.48
N THR A 377 -39.84 32.58 36.66
CA THR A 377 -40.67 33.41 35.78
C THR A 377 -39.80 34.13 34.78
N LEU A 378 -39.89 33.73 33.51
CA LEU A 378 -39.24 34.37 32.38
C LEU A 378 -40.09 35.51 31.86
N THR A 379 -39.47 36.67 31.68
CA THR A 379 -40.09 37.88 31.11
C THR A 379 -39.37 38.26 29.83
N ALA A 380 -40.06 38.16 28.70
CA ALA A 380 -39.59 38.62 27.41
C ALA A 380 -40.05 40.06 27.18
N THR A 381 -39.08 40.95 26.95
CA THR A 381 -39.31 42.38 26.71
C THR A 381 -38.74 42.74 25.33
N PRO A 382 -39.57 43.11 24.36
CA PRO A 382 -39.07 43.62 23.09
C PRO A 382 -38.20 44.87 23.30
N ALA A 383 -37.08 44.96 22.60
CA ALA A 383 -36.07 45.99 22.85
C ALA A 383 -36.40 47.35 22.21
N THR A 384 -37.29 47.37 21.23
CA THR A 384 -37.68 48.53 20.44
C THR A 384 -39.18 48.49 20.12
N ASP A 385 -39.79 49.66 19.89
CA ASP A 385 -41.23 49.78 19.57
C ASP A 385 -41.62 49.08 18.26
N ASP A 386 -40.64 48.88 17.37
CA ASP A 386 -40.80 48.12 16.14
C ASP A 386 -40.58 46.62 16.35
N SER A 387 -40.48 46.08 17.57
CA SER A 387 -40.32 44.64 17.85
C SER A 387 -41.40 44.12 18.82
N ALA A 388 -41.87 42.89 18.61
CA ALA A 388 -42.89 42.19 19.40
C ALA A 388 -42.37 40.82 19.80
N PHE A 389 -42.77 40.39 21.01
CA PHE A 389 -42.58 39.04 21.46
C PHE A 389 -43.75 38.17 20.97
N LEU A 390 -43.45 37.07 20.29
CA LEU A 390 -44.46 36.21 19.68
C LEU A 390 -44.67 34.88 20.41
N GLY A 391 -43.75 34.49 21.29
CA GLY A 391 -43.92 33.30 22.13
C GLY A 391 -42.63 32.61 22.52
N TRP A 392 -42.78 31.65 23.42
CA TRP A 392 -41.74 30.76 23.92
C TRP A 392 -41.76 29.41 23.19
N MET A 393 -40.58 28.87 22.90
CA MET A 393 -40.38 27.59 22.22
C MET A 393 -39.31 26.74 22.93
N GLY A 394 -39.09 25.52 22.43
CA GLY A 394 -38.20 24.53 23.04
C GLY A 394 -38.87 23.87 24.23
N ASP A 395 -38.17 23.80 25.36
CA ASP A 395 -38.68 23.24 26.61
C ASP A 395 -39.63 24.19 27.36
N CYS A 396 -39.78 25.42 26.86
CA CYS A 396 -40.79 26.39 27.25
C CYS A 396 -41.86 26.52 26.17
N SER A 397 -43.12 26.62 26.56
CA SER A 397 -44.23 26.88 25.62
C SER A 397 -45.22 27.88 26.21
N GLY A 398 -45.65 28.83 25.39
CA GLY A 398 -46.61 29.85 25.78
C GLY A 398 -46.47 31.13 24.95
N PHE A 399 -47.54 31.90 24.86
CA PHE A 399 -47.58 33.15 24.09
C PHE A 399 -47.52 34.40 24.98
N GLU A 400 -47.55 34.21 26.30
CA GLU A 400 -47.49 35.30 27.26
C GLU A 400 -46.05 35.83 27.38
N THR A 401 -45.91 37.15 27.41
CA THR A 401 -44.61 37.82 27.61
C THR A 401 -43.99 37.49 28.97
N SER A 402 -44.78 36.94 29.90
CA SER A 402 -44.34 36.42 31.19
C SER A 402 -44.77 34.95 31.33
N LEU A 403 -43.80 34.04 31.44
CA LEU A 403 -44.02 32.59 31.56
C LEU A 403 -43.33 32.05 32.82
N THR A 404 -44.06 31.37 33.69
CA THR A 404 -43.47 30.67 34.84
C THR A 404 -43.28 29.19 34.53
N ILE A 405 -42.05 28.70 34.66
CA ILE A 405 -41.67 27.29 34.50
C ILE A 405 -41.13 26.72 35.80
N THR A 406 -41.32 25.43 36.04
CA THR A 406 -40.70 24.73 37.17
C THR A 406 -39.46 23.99 36.68
N MET A 407 -38.33 24.19 37.35
CA MET A 407 -37.08 23.52 37.00
C MET A 407 -37.06 22.10 37.59
N ASP A 408 -37.44 21.12 36.79
CA ASP A 408 -37.47 19.69 37.14
C ASP A 408 -36.51 18.82 36.29
N ALA A 409 -35.94 19.42 35.25
CA ALA A 409 -34.84 18.94 34.41
C ALA A 409 -34.13 20.17 33.81
N ALA A 410 -33.00 19.97 33.12
CA ALA A 410 -32.40 21.03 32.30
C ALA A 410 -33.38 21.43 31.18
N LYS A 411 -33.47 22.73 30.89
CA LYS A 411 -34.45 23.27 29.92
C LYS A 411 -33.76 24.25 28.98
N ASN A 412 -34.04 24.13 27.68
CA ASN A 412 -33.62 25.06 26.64
C ASN A 412 -34.85 25.75 26.08
N CYS A 413 -35.00 27.03 26.40
CA CYS A 413 -36.15 27.83 26.00
C CYS A 413 -35.74 28.86 24.98
N THR A 414 -36.55 29.06 23.96
CA THR A 414 -36.30 30.08 22.93
C THR A 414 -37.38 31.15 23.02
N ALA A 415 -36.98 32.41 23.19
CA ALA A 415 -37.85 33.57 23.09
C ALA A 415 -37.83 34.11 21.66
N HIS A 416 -38.99 34.06 21.00
CA HIS A 416 -39.10 34.53 19.62
C HIS A 416 -39.50 36.01 19.60
N PHE A 417 -38.65 36.86 19.02
CA PHE A 417 -38.90 38.27 18.79
C PHE A 417 -38.94 38.59 17.30
N ASP A 418 -39.95 39.35 16.87
CA ASP A 418 -40.16 39.70 15.47
C ASP A 418 -40.56 41.18 15.32
N PHE A 419 -40.43 41.81 14.15
CA PHE A 419 -40.80 43.22 14.00
C PHE A 419 -42.32 43.43 14.20
N THR A 420 -42.72 44.45 14.96
CA THR A 420 -44.10 44.96 14.99
C THR A 420 -44.42 45.62 13.65
N ALA A 421 -45.64 45.40 13.15
CA ALA A 421 -46.11 45.90 11.86
C ALA A 421 -46.33 47.44 11.78
N SER A 422 -45.56 48.26 12.52
CA SER A 422 -45.76 49.70 12.64
C SER A 422 -44.70 50.58 11.97
N SER A 423 -44.22 50.22 10.78
CA SER A 423 -43.57 51.20 9.88
C SER A 423 -44.11 51.24 8.44
N TYR A 424 -45.26 50.62 8.18
CA TYR A 424 -46.10 51.00 7.04
C TYR A 424 -47.55 51.21 7.48
N TYR A 425 -48.04 52.43 7.27
CA TYR A 425 -49.38 52.89 7.58
C TYR A 425 -50.45 52.01 6.89
N PHE A 426 -51.11 51.13 7.65
CA PHE A 426 -52.41 50.57 7.28
C PHE A 426 -53.35 50.60 8.50
N PRO A 427 -54.64 50.93 8.32
CA PRO A 427 -55.56 51.18 9.41
C PRO A 427 -56.04 49.89 10.11
N THR A 428 -55.96 49.94 11.44
CA THR A 428 -56.64 49.18 12.51
C THR A 428 -57.69 48.12 12.12
N THR A 429 -57.25 46.86 12.07
CA THR A 429 -57.75 45.63 12.75
C THR A 429 -57.11 44.45 12.02
N TYR A 430 -56.01 43.88 12.53
CA TYR A 430 -55.42 42.67 11.95
C TYR A 430 -54.78 41.83 13.06
N GLU A 431 -55.38 40.67 13.33
CA GLU A 431 -54.71 39.52 13.96
C GLU A 431 -53.41 39.24 13.19
N ILE A 432 -52.35 38.75 13.84
CA ILE A 432 -51.22 38.16 13.08
C ILE A 432 -51.88 37.13 12.16
N PRO A 433 -51.80 37.26 10.82
CA PRO A 433 -52.54 36.38 9.95
C PRO A 433 -52.10 34.96 10.24
N ASP A 434 -53.08 34.06 10.41
CA ASP A 434 -52.83 32.62 10.38
C ASP A 434 -51.89 32.36 9.20
N CYS A 435 -50.75 31.73 9.51
CA CYS A 435 -49.72 31.45 8.54
C CYS A 435 -50.39 30.66 7.39
N PRO A 436 -50.38 31.16 6.14
CA PRO A 436 -51.14 30.55 5.07
C PRO A 436 -50.84 29.06 4.96
N THR A 437 -51.87 28.22 5.11
CA THR A 437 -51.72 26.75 5.03
C THR A 437 -51.42 26.28 3.61
N LYS A 438 -51.58 27.16 2.61
CA LYS A 438 -51.22 26.95 1.20
C LYS A 438 -51.05 28.30 0.49
N GLY A 439 -50.19 28.37 -0.54
CA GLY A 439 -50.04 29.55 -1.39
C GLY A 439 -48.97 30.53 -0.93
N LEU A 440 -49.18 31.82 -1.13
CA LEU A 440 -48.15 32.86 -0.93
C LEU A 440 -48.09 33.32 0.53
N VAL A 441 -46.87 33.38 1.09
CA VAL A 441 -46.54 34.04 2.35
C VAL A 441 -45.70 35.28 2.02
N ASN A 442 -46.25 36.47 2.24
CA ASN A 442 -45.62 37.75 1.87
C ASN A 442 -45.44 38.72 3.05
N GLY A 443 -45.38 38.16 4.25
CA GLY A 443 -45.14 38.87 5.50
C GLY A 443 -44.67 37.91 6.58
N ILE A 444 -44.62 38.40 7.82
CA ILE A 444 -44.19 37.66 8.99
C ILE A 444 -45.34 36.80 9.51
N CYS A 445 -45.12 35.51 9.73
CA CYS A 445 -46.05 34.66 10.46
C CYS A 445 -45.35 33.49 11.18
N ASN A 446 -45.92 33.07 12.31
CA ASN A 446 -45.53 31.87 13.04
C ASN A 446 -46.57 30.78 12.76
N ALA A 447 -46.15 29.62 12.27
CA ALA A 447 -47.05 28.54 11.90
C ALA A 447 -47.45 27.64 13.07
N GLN A 448 -46.85 27.81 14.26
CA GLN A 448 -47.18 27.06 15.49
C GLN A 448 -47.17 25.53 15.28
N TRP A 449 -46.21 25.04 14.50
CA TRP A 449 -46.04 23.66 14.05
C TRP A 449 -47.21 23.10 13.22
N GLN A 450 -48.03 23.97 12.63
CA GLN A 450 -49.04 23.55 11.67
C GLN A 450 -48.42 23.22 10.31
N THR A 451 -49.08 22.31 9.59
CA THR A 451 -48.67 21.90 8.25
C THR A 451 -49.01 22.96 7.21
N GLN A 452 -48.01 23.41 6.47
CA GLN A 452 -48.15 24.24 5.28
C GLN A 452 -47.89 23.39 4.04
N ASN A 453 -48.82 23.41 3.10
CA ASN A 453 -48.80 22.57 1.90
C ASN A 453 -48.72 23.41 0.63
N ASP A 454 -47.64 23.26 -0.14
CA ASP A 454 -47.36 23.99 -1.38
C ASP A 454 -47.33 25.52 -1.16
N VAL A 455 -46.36 26.01 -0.36
CA VAL A 455 -46.24 27.44 -0.02
C VAL A 455 -45.09 28.14 -0.74
N THR A 456 -45.26 29.43 -1.03
CA THR A 456 -44.20 30.30 -1.55
C THR A 456 -43.94 31.40 -0.54
N ILE A 457 -42.77 31.41 0.10
CA ILE A 457 -42.32 32.49 0.95
C ILE A 457 -41.65 33.52 0.04
N ASP A 458 -42.21 34.71 -0.07
CA ASP A 458 -41.63 35.77 -0.89
C ASP A 458 -40.46 36.47 -0.17
N THR A 459 -39.86 37.48 -0.80
CA THR A 459 -38.72 38.22 -0.25
C THR A 459 -38.99 38.96 1.06
N LYS A 460 -40.26 39.19 1.41
CA LYS A 460 -40.71 39.79 2.68
C LYS A 460 -41.27 38.73 3.63
N GLY A 461 -41.51 37.52 3.13
CA GLY A 461 -42.04 36.40 3.88
C GLY A 461 -41.05 35.94 4.94
N GLN A 462 -41.55 35.76 6.15
CA GLN A 462 -40.78 35.17 7.25
C GLN A 462 -41.67 34.17 7.98
N VAL A 463 -41.26 32.91 7.97
CA VAL A 463 -42.03 31.80 8.53
C VAL A 463 -41.23 31.15 9.64
N SER A 464 -41.84 30.97 10.81
CA SER A 464 -41.24 30.22 11.91
C SER A 464 -42.11 29.05 12.39
N ASN A 465 -41.47 27.98 12.88
CA ASN A 465 -42.11 26.82 13.54
C ASN A 465 -43.14 26.15 12.66
N VAL A 466 -42.71 25.54 11.58
CA VAL A 466 -43.60 25.04 10.53
C VAL A 466 -43.32 23.59 10.19
N VAL A 467 -44.37 22.85 9.82
CA VAL A 467 -44.26 21.56 9.15
C VAL A 467 -44.51 21.77 7.66
N LEU A 468 -43.54 21.51 6.80
CA LEU A 468 -43.65 21.74 5.35
C LEU A 468 -43.99 20.45 4.61
N LYS A 469 -45.01 20.56 3.75
CA LYS A 469 -45.49 19.50 2.86
C LYS A 469 -45.54 19.99 1.41
N GLY A 470 -45.29 19.08 0.47
CA GLY A 470 -45.31 19.41 -0.95
C GLY A 470 -44.15 20.32 -1.34
N ILE A 471 -44.38 21.27 -2.25
CA ILE A 471 -43.30 22.12 -2.78
C ILE A 471 -43.31 23.49 -2.10
N THR A 472 -42.22 23.82 -1.41
CA THR A 472 -41.98 25.12 -0.80
C THR A 472 -40.89 25.89 -1.55
N THR A 473 -41.24 27.06 -2.09
CA THR A 473 -40.26 28.01 -2.65
C THR A 473 -40.03 29.11 -1.64
N ASN A 474 -38.80 29.24 -1.14
CA ASN A 474 -38.41 30.25 -0.19
C ASN A 474 -37.54 31.33 -0.85
N ASN A 475 -38.01 32.57 -0.84
CA ASN A 475 -37.22 33.75 -1.24
C ASN A 475 -36.96 34.67 -0.04
N GLY A 476 -37.46 34.30 1.15
CA GLY A 476 -37.40 35.07 2.39
C GLY A 476 -36.69 34.29 3.49
N TRP A 477 -37.25 34.32 4.69
CA TRP A 477 -36.69 33.65 5.86
C TRP A 477 -37.57 32.50 6.33
N LEU A 478 -36.92 31.38 6.66
CA LEU A 478 -37.53 30.24 7.31
C LEU A 478 -36.74 29.87 8.56
N SER A 479 -37.41 29.77 9.71
CA SER A 479 -36.80 29.34 10.98
C SER A 479 -37.55 28.15 11.57
N ASN A 480 -36.84 27.19 12.15
CA ASN A 480 -37.40 26.04 12.88
C ASN A 480 -38.46 25.27 12.07
N ALA A 481 -38.02 24.31 11.25
CA ALA A 481 -38.92 23.60 10.35
C ALA A 481 -38.73 22.08 10.37
N VAL A 482 -39.84 21.38 10.16
CA VAL A 482 -39.86 19.95 9.82
C VAL A 482 -40.25 19.81 8.35
N ILE A 483 -39.37 19.25 7.53
CA ILE A 483 -39.64 18.94 6.12
C ILE A 483 -40.16 17.51 6.04
N GLU A 484 -41.42 17.33 5.66
CA GLU A 484 -42.03 16.00 5.56
C GLU A 484 -41.38 15.14 4.45
N PRO A 485 -41.55 13.79 4.52
CA PRO A 485 -41.16 12.92 3.42
C PRO A 485 -41.81 13.34 2.10
N ASN A 486 -41.02 13.36 1.02
CA ASN A 486 -41.42 13.83 -0.31
C ASN A 486 -41.73 15.34 -0.42
N ALA A 487 -41.53 16.14 0.64
CA ALA A 487 -41.58 17.59 0.53
C ALA A 487 -40.26 18.13 -0.05
N THR A 488 -40.33 19.31 -0.67
CA THR A 488 -39.17 20.03 -1.21
C THR A 488 -39.18 21.45 -0.67
N LEU A 489 -38.06 21.95 -0.16
CA LEU A 489 -37.84 23.33 0.25
C LEU A 489 -36.65 23.89 -0.51
N CYS A 490 -36.84 24.96 -1.30
CA CYS A 490 -35.72 25.55 -2.03
C CYS A 490 -35.65 27.06 -1.93
N GLY A 491 -34.44 27.59 -1.80
CA GLY A 491 -34.17 29.03 -1.81
C GLY A 491 -34.09 29.70 -0.44
N GLY A 492 -33.69 30.97 -0.47
CA GLY A 492 -33.79 31.91 0.65
C GLY A 492 -32.85 31.60 1.80
N ILE A 493 -33.15 32.18 2.97
CA ILE A 493 -32.39 31.99 4.20
C ILE A 493 -33.12 30.99 5.09
N VAL A 494 -32.39 29.98 5.56
CA VAL A 494 -32.87 28.98 6.52
C VAL A 494 -32.06 29.10 7.81
N THR A 495 -32.74 29.14 8.96
CA THR A 495 -32.12 29.29 10.28
C THR A 495 -32.80 28.40 11.34
N GLY A 496 -32.30 28.44 12.58
CA GLY A 496 -32.79 27.62 13.68
C GLY A 496 -32.43 26.14 13.55
N TYR A 497 -33.33 25.27 14.02
CA TYR A 497 -33.19 23.81 13.99
C TYR A 497 -34.10 23.19 12.93
N ILE A 498 -33.50 22.48 11.96
CA ILE A 498 -34.23 21.87 10.84
C ILE A 498 -34.17 20.35 10.94
N THR A 499 -35.34 19.72 10.92
CA THR A 499 -35.48 18.27 10.74
C THR A 499 -35.92 18.02 9.31
N ASN A 500 -35.06 17.42 8.49
CA ASN A 500 -35.33 17.20 7.07
C ASN A 500 -35.58 15.72 6.80
N GLN A 501 -36.75 15.39 6.26
CA GLN A 501 -37.09 14.06 5.74
C GLN A 501 -37.37 14.10 4.22
N GLY A 502 -37.25 15.28 3.61
CA GLY A 502 -37.48 15.54 2.19
C GLY A 502 -36.22 16.03 1.49
N ILE A 503 -36.40 16.97 0.56
CA ILE A 503 -35.31 17.59 -0.21
C ILE A 503 -35.20 19.08 0.15
N MET A 504 -34.00 19.55 0.45
CA MET A 504 -33.70 20.98 0.55
C MET A 504 -32.72 21.42 -0.55
N CYS A 505 -32.93 22.58 -1.18
CA CYS A 505 -32.03 23.05 -2.23
C CYS A 505 -31.78 24.56 -2.28
N ASP A 506 -30.61 24.96 -2.79
CA ASP A 506 -30.28 26.35 -3.15
C ASP A 506 -30.51 27.40 -2.03
N PHE A 507 -30.07 27.13 -0.80
CA PHE A 507 -30.34 27.99 0.36
C PHE A 507 -29.08 28.45 1.09
N GLU A 508 -29.17 29.62 1.72
CA GLU A 508 -28.18 30.08 2.70
C GLU A 508 -28.57 29.60 4.09
N PHE A 509 -27.68 28.90 4.78
CA PHE A 509 -27.88 28.45 6.15
C PHE A 509 -27.23 29.40 7.14
N ARG A 510 -28.03 29.86 8.11
CA ARG A 510 -27.62 30.71 9.25
C ARG A 510 -28.14 30.15 10.57
N GLY A 511 -28.38 28.84 10.64
CA GLY A 511 -29.01 28.16 11.77
C GLY A 511 -28.03 27.37 12.64
N ALA A 512 -28.61 26.65 13.60
CA ALA A 512 -27.86 25.78 14.51
C ALA A 512 -27.58 24.41 13.87
N SER A 513 -28.62 23.75 13.33
CA SER A 513 -28.43 22.44 12.69
C SER A 513 -29.47 22.09 11.62
N VAL A 514 -29.05 21.29 10.64
CA VAL A 514 -29.93 20.55 9.74
C VAL A 514 -29.63 19.06 9.90
N THR A 515 -30.66 18.28 10.24
CA THR A 515 -30.52 16.83 10.44
C THR A 515 -31.43 16.05 9.49
N GLY A 516 -30.84 15.10 8.76
CA GLY A 516 -31.58 14.17 7.91
C GLY A 516 -31.84 14.63 6.47
N GLY A 517 -32.39 13.70 5.68
CA GLY A 517 -32.96 13.98 4.37
C GLY A 517 -31.91 14.26 3.29
N THR A 518 -32.35 14.91 2.21
CA THR A 518 -31.53 15.14 1.03
C THR A 518 -31.25 16.62 0.80
N LEU A 519 -30.00 16.96 0.47
CA LEU A 519 -29.62 18.29 -0.02
C LEU A 519 -29.31 18.25 -1.53
N SER A 520 -29.54 19.37 -2.22
CA SER A 520 -29.23 19.54 -3.63
C SER A 520 -28.89 20.99 -3.98
N GLY A 521 -28.21 21.22 -5.09
CA GLY A 521 -27.87 22.57 -5.55
C GLY A 521 -26.75 23.20 -4.71
N VAL A 522 -26.82 24.51 -4.50
CA VAL A 522 -25.77 25.26 -3.77
C VAL A 522 -26.22 25.60 -2.35
N ILE A 523 -25.48 25.12 -1.35
CA ILE A 523 -25.74 25.34 0.07
C ILE A 523 -24.54 26.06 0.68
N ASN A 524 -24.78 27.28 1.19
CA ASN A 524 -23.75 28.07 1.85
C ASN A 524 -24.10 28.24 3.32
N ASN A 525 -23.26 27.71 4.19
CA ASN A 525 -23.36 27.91 5.62
C ASN A 525 -22.48 29.07 6.03
N THR A 526 -23.10 30.20 6.35
CA THR A 526 -22.37 31.44 6.68
C THR A 526 -22.13 31.60 8.18
N ARG A 527 -22.41 30.54 8.97
CA ARG A 527 -22.21 30.45 10.43
C ARG A 527 -21.61 29.08 10.79
N GLU A 528 -21.34 28.87 12.08
CA GLU A 528 -20.80 27.61 12.63
C GLU A 528 -21.86 26.49 12.77
N GLY A 529 -22.90 26.48 11.93
CA GLY A 529 -23.99 25.51 12.01
C GLY A 529 -23.57 24.10 11.56
N THR A 530 -24.28 23.06 12.04
CA THR A 530 -23.94 21.65 11.74
C THR A 530 -24.95 20.99 10.81
N PHE A 531 -24.46 20.32 9.77
CA PHE A 531 -25.21 19.42 8.92
C PHE A 531 -24.98 17.97 9.33
N LYS A 532 -26.05 17.21 9.57
CA LYS A 532 -25.95 15.86 10.14
C LYS A 532 -26.81 14.83 9.41
N ASP A 533 -26.24 13.66 9.18
CA ASP A 533 -26.93 12.46 8.64
C ASP A 533 -27.66 12.74 7.31
N LEU A 534 -26.89 13.13 6.28
CA LEU A 534 -27.40 13.64 5.02
C LEU A 534 -27.15 12.73 3.81
N HIS A 535 -28.05 12.85 2.84
CA HIS A 535 -27.80 12.45 1.45
C HIS A 535 -27.60 13.69 0.57
N LEU A 536 -26.56 13.73 -0.25
CA LEU A 536 -26.24 14.83 -1.17
C LEU A 536 -26.50 14.35 -2.60
N LYS A 537 -27.36 15.06 -3.34
CA LYS A 537 -27.62 14.74 -4.74
C LYS A 537 -26.40 15.01 -5.63
N ALA A 538 -26.47 14.49 -6.86
CA ALA A 538 -25.55 14.79 -7.93
C ALA A 538 -25.13 16.28 -7.97
N ASN A 539 -23.82 16.53 -7.95
CA ASN A 539 -23.20 17.86 -8.06
C ASN A 539 -23.63 18.89 -7.00
N THR A 540 -24.14 18.45 -5.85
CA THR A 540 -24.44 19.37 -4.73
C THR A 540 -23.16 20.07 -4.28
N GLN A 541 -23.21 21.36 -4.01
CA GLN A 541 -22.10 22.13 -3.45
C GLN A 541 -22.47 22.53 -2.03
N LEU A 542 -21.73 22.05 -1.04
CA LEU A 542 -21.91 22.41 0.36
C LEU A 542 -20.65 23.10 0.86
N SER A 543 -20.78 24.36 1.28
CA SER A 543 -19.66 25.13 1.81
C SER A 543 -19.96 25.69 3.20
N GLY A 544 -18.94 25.75 4.07
CA GLY A 544 -19.01 26.40 5.38
C GLY A 544 -19.52 25.53 6.54
N GLY A 545 -19.14 25.92 7.76
CA GLY A 545 -19.60 25.33 9.02
C GLY A 545 -19.11 23.89 9.24
N LYS A 546 -19.99 23.02 9.77
CA LYS A 546 -19.60 21.67 10.20
C LYS A 546 -20.47 20.59 9.59
N ILE A 547 -19.89 19.41 9.32
CA ILE A 547 -20.63 18.19 8.98
C ILE A 547 -20.39 17.09 10.01
N ALA A 548 -21.41 16.25 10.25
CA ALA A 548 -21.36 15.20 11.25
C ALA A 548 -22.18 13.96 10.87
N GLY A 549 -21.80 12.81 11.41
CA GLY A 549 -22.52 11.56 11.21
C GLY A 549 -22.33 11.00 9.81
N LYS A 550 -23.38 10.45 9.21
CA LYS A 550 -23.28 9.78 7.90
C LYS A 550 -23.60 10.73 6.76
N ILE A 551 -22.60 11.04 5.92
CA ILE A 551 -22.75 11.92 4.74
C ILE A 551 -22.51 11.10 3.48
N THR A 552 -23.53 10.99 2.64
CA THR A 552 -23.50 10.15 1.44
C THR A 552 -23.84 10.95 0.19
N GLY A 553 -23.00 10.90 -0.83
CA GLY A 553 -23.26 11.46 -2.16
C GLY A 553 -23.42 10.40 -3.24
N GLU A 554 -23.61 10.84 -4.49
CA GLU A 554 -23.71 9.98 -5.66
C GLU A 554 -22.33 9.79 -6.31
N SER A 555 -21.81 8.56 -6.37
CA SER A 555 -20.44 8.30 -6.85
C SER A 555 -20.17 8.73 -8.30
N ASP A 556 -21.19 8.68 -9.16
CA ASP A 556 -21.07 9.00 -10.59
C ASP A 556 -21.12 10.52 -10.86
N ALA A 557 -21.58 11.30 -9.86
CA ALA A 557 -21.66 12.76 -9.91
C ALA A 557 -21.49 13.31 -8.48
N PRO A 558 -20.28 13.22 -7.91
CA PRO A 558 -20.08 13.44 -6.47
C PRO A 558 -20.40 14.87 -6.06
N ALA A 559 -20.86 15.02 -4.82
CA ALA A 559 -21.10 16.32 -4.21
C ALA A 559 -19.77 16.95 -3.73
N TRP A 560 -19.65 18.27 -3.82
CA TRP A 560 -18.47 19.04 -3.45
C TRP A 560 -18.62 19.60 -2.05
N LEU A 561 -17.60 19.37 -1.22
CA LEU A 561 -17.50 19.86 0.15
C LEU A 561 -16.31 20.82 0.23
N ASP A 562 -16.55 22.06 0.64
CA ASP A 562 -15.53 23.11 0.67
C ASP A 562 -15.61 23.93 1.97
N ASN A 563 -14.46 24.40 2.47
CA ASN A 563 -14.34 25.35 3.59
C ASN A 563 -15.19 24.95 4.82
N LEU A 564 -15.08 23.69 5.24
CA LEU A 564 -15.88 23.15 6.35
C LEU A 564 -15.07 22.20 7.25
N GLU A 565 -15.59 21.97 8.46
CA GLU A 565 -15.02 21.03 9.43
C GLU A 565 -15.80 19.71 9.42
N VAL A 566 -15.10 18.59 9.24
CA VAL A 566 -15.68 17.25 9.42
C VAL A 566 -15.50 16.83 10.87
N GLN A 567 -16.60 16.53 11.57
CA GLN A 567 -16.53 16.09 12.96
C GLN A 567 -16.00 14.65 13.08
N ALA A 568 -15.23 14.37 14.13
CA ALA A 568 -14.69 13.04 14.42
C ALA A 568 -15.79 11.96 14.50
N GLY A 569 -15.47 10.76 14.00
CA GLY A 569 -16.41 9.63 13.93
C GLY A 569 -17.46 9.71 12.81
N SER A 570 -17.37 10.71 11.92
CA SER A 570 -18.22 10.80 10.73
C SER A 570 -17.84 9.77 9.66
N GLU A 571 -18.78 9.47 8.77
CA GLU A 571 -18.58 8.56 7.64
C GLU A 571 -18.93 9.30 6.33
N LEU A 572 -17.99 9.37 5.39
CA LEU A 572 -18.15 10.07 4.11
C LEU A 572 -18.12 9.08 2.95
N SER A 573 -19.01 9.21 1.98
CA SER A 573 -18.95 8.45 0.72
C SER A 573 -19.51 9.26 -0.45
N GLY A 574 -19.00 9.03 -1.67
CA GLY A 574 -19.51 9.69 -2.88
C GLY A 574 -19.38 11.23 -2.90
N VAL A 575 -18.32 11.77 -2.30
CA VAL A 575 -18.08 13.23 -2.19
C VAL A 575 -16.69 13.61 -2.67
N VAL A 576 -16.52 14.85 -3.11
CA VAL A 576 -15.24 15.49 -3.37
C VAL A 576 -14.90 16.37 -2.18
N LEU A 577 -13.74 16.13 -1.56
CA LEU A 577 -13.17 17.00 -0.55
C LEU A 577 -12.32 18.06 -1.25
N GLY A 578 -12.80 19.29 -1.20
CA GLY A 578 -12.21 20.46 -1.81
C GLY A 578 -11.39 21.30 -0.84
N ASP A 579 -11.29 22.59 -1.13
CA ASP A 579 -10.37 23.50 -0.44
C ASP A 579 -10.78 23.71 1.03
N ASP A 580 -9.78 23.85 1.91
CA ASP A 580 -9.94 24.17 3.33
C ASP A 580 -10.87 23.23 4.13
N VAL A 581 -11.09 22.00 3.65
CA VAL A 581 -11.78 20.95 4.42
C VAL A 581 -10.87 20.42 5.52
N GLN A 582 -11.32 20.50 6.77
CA GLN A 582 -10.60 19.93 7.91
C GLN A 582 -11.06 18.49 8.16
N LEU A 583 -10.14 17.53 8.00
CA LEU A 583 -10.43 16.10 8.07
C LEU A 583 -9.63 15.43 9.22
N PRO A 584 -10.28 15.11 10.37
CA PRO A 584 -9.63 14.37 11.45
C PRO A 584 -9.44 12.88 11.12
N GLU A 585 -8.48 12.24 11.80
CA GLU A 585 -8.05 10.86 11.54
C GLU A 585 -9.17 9.82 11.78
N GLU A 586 -10.10 10.09 12.69
CA GLU A 586 -11.19 9.17 13.02
C GLU A 586 -12.36 9.19 12.02
N VAL A 587 -12.25 9.96 10.92
CA VAL A 587 -13.26 9.98 9.86
C VAL A 587 -13.09 8.77 8.97
N LYS A 588 -14.18 8.02 8.78
CA LYS A 588 -14.19 6.90 7.84
C LYS A 588 -14.51 7.41 6.44
N LEU A 589 -13.58 7.18 5.52
CA LEU A 589 -13.78 7.46 4.10
C LEU A 589 -14.21 6.18 3.40
N GLY A 590 -15.30 6.27 2.65
CA GLY A 590 -15.88 5.17 1.90
C GLY A 590 -15.79 5.37 0.39
N LYS A 591 -16.35 4.42 -0.36
CA LYS A 591 -16.34 4.39 -1.83
C LYS A 591 -16.71 5.74 -2.46
N GLY A 592 -15.91 6.16 -3.44
CA GLY A 592 -16.18 7.36 -4.24
C GLY A 592 -15.86 8.68 -3.56
N VAL A 593 -15.17 8.67 -2.40
CA VAL A 593 -14.51 9.88 -1.90
C VAL A 593 -13.34 10.23 -2.79
N ARG A 594 -13.24 11.49 -3.21
CA ARG A 594 -12.13 12.02 -4.02
C ARG A 594 -11.61 13.33 -3.43
N PHE A 595 -10.42 13.73 -3.85
CA PHE A 595 -9.73 14.91 -3.33
C PHE A 595 -9.33 15.85 -4.48
N THR A 596 -9.33 17.16 -4.21
CA THR A 596 -8.83 18.17 -5.17
C THR A 596 -7.32 18.39 -5.07
N SER A 597 -6.73 18.11 -3.90
CA SER A 597 -5.31 18.32 -3.62
C SER A 597 -4.73 17.17 -2.82
N LYS A 598 -3.47 16.82 -3.12
CA LYS A 598 -2.70 15.81 -2.36
C LYS A 598 -2.51 16.20 -0.89
N SER A 599 -2.46 17.49 -0.56
CA SER A 599 -2.30 17.97 0.84
C SER A 599 -3.47 17.62 1.75
N LEU A 600 -4.62 17.24 1.19
CA LEU A 600 -5.81 16.82 1.92
C LEU A 600 -5.81 15.32 2.22
N ILE A 601 -4.89 14.57 1.62
CA ILE A 601 -4.79 13.12 1.77
C ILE A 601 -3.81 12.87 2.93
N PRO A 602 -4.24 12.29 4.06
CA PRO A 602 -3.33 11.91 5.13
C PRO A 602 -2.30 10.88 4.63
N THR A 603 -1.06 11.01 5.08
CA THR A 603 0.00 10.02 4.81
C THR A 603 -0.41 8.66 5.36
N ASP A 604 -0.08 7.58 4.66
CA ASP A 604 -0.41 6.18 4.97
C ASP A 604 -1.90 5.83 4.94
N LEU A 605 -2.77 6.77 4.54
CA LEU A 605 -4.20 6.48 4.36
C LEU A 605 -4.39 5.38 3.30
N GLU A 606 -5.16 4.35 3.66
CA GLU A 606 -5.58 3.29 2.74
C GLU A 606 -6.67 3.79 1.77
N LEU A 607 -6.36 3.81 0.48
CA LEU A 607 -7.19 4.36 -0.59
C LEU A 607 -7.95 3.30 -1.39
N THR A 608 -7.61 2.03 -1.24
CA THR A 608 -8.20 0.91 -2.03
C THR A 608 -9.73 0.86 -1.93
N GLU A 609 -10.29 1.21 -0.78
CA GLU A 609 -11.75 1.24 -0.59
C GLU A 609 -12.44 2.45 -1.23
N LEU A 610 -11.69 3.51 -1.51
CA LEU A 610 -12.19 4.73 -2.16
C LEU A 610 -12.27 4.57 -3.67
N LEU A 611 -11.34 3.80 -4.24
CA LEU A 611 -11.19 3.58 -5.67
C LEU A 611 -12.37 2.79 -6.28
N PRO A 612 -12.68 3.02 -7.57
CA PRO A 612 -13.67 2.22 -8.29
C PRO A 612 -13.26 0.75 -8.38
N THR A 613 -14.26 -0.10 -8.59
CA THR A 613 -14.07 -1.55 -8.77
C THR A 613 -14.38 -1.94 -10.20
N LEU A 614 -13.54 -2.79 -10.79
CA LEU A 614 -13.80 -3.36 -12.10
C LEU A 614 -15.02 -4.30 -12.07
N PRO A 615 -15.83 -4.37 -13.14
CA PRO A 615 -16.97 -5.28 -13.23
C PRO A 615 -16.59 -6.75 -12.98
N GLU A 616 -17.53 -7.55 -12.48
CA GLU A 616 -17.32 -9.01 -12.37
C GLU A 616 -17.23 -9.66 -13.77
N PRO A 617 -16.15 -10.42 -14.07
CA PRO A 617 -16.05 -11.12 -15.34
C PRO A 617 -17.05 -12.29 -15.39
N ALA A 618 -17.65 -12.51 -16.56
CA ALA A 618 -18.81 -13.37 -16.73
C ALA A 618 -18.53 -14.91 -16.76
N ASN A 619 -17.30 -15.38 -16.53
CA ASN A 619 -16.90 -16.71 -17.03
C ASN A 619 -16.11 -17.65 -16.10
N CYS A 620 -15.70 -17.27 -14.88
CA CYS A 620 -15.35 -18.25 -13.83
C CYS A 620 -15.35 -17.72 -12.38
N ALA A 621 -15.70 -16.45 -12.15
CA ALA A 621 -15.63 -15.78 -10.84
C ALA A 621 -16.53 -16.41 -9.75
N ASP A 622 -17.62 -17.10 -10.11
CA ASP A 622 -18.51 -17.73 -9.12
C ASP A 622 -17.84 -18.88 -8.33
N LYS A 623 -16.72 -19.42 -8.82
CA LYS A 623 -16.01 -20.56 -8.20
C LYS A 623 -14.63 -20.23 -7.64
N VAL A 624 -14.03 -19.12 -8.10
CA VAL A 624 -12.72 -18.64 -7.64
C VAL A 624 -12.95 -17.33 -6.89
N THR A 625 -12.85 -17.37 -5.56
CA THR A 625 -12.92 -16.13 -4.77
C THR A 625 -11.60 -15.37 -4.92
N GLN A 626 -11.67 -14.13 -5.38
CA GLN A 626 -10.51 -13.25 -5.55
C GLN A 626 -10.62 -12.00 -4.66
N PRO A 627 -9.49 -11.36 -4.32
CA PRO A 627 -9.47 -10.02 -3.76
C PRO A 627 -10.22 -9.02 -4.65
N LYS A 628 -10.61 -7.90 -4.05
CA LYS A 628 -11.35 -6.83 -4.73
C LYS A 628 -10.53 -6.28 -5.90
N ARG A 629 -11.09 -6.32 -7.11
CA ARG A 629 -10.45 -5.79 -8.33
C ARG A 629 -10.57 -4.27 -8.37
N VAL A 630 -9.51 -3.59 -7.97
CA VAL A 630 -9.43 -2.12 -8.01
C VAL A 630 -9.15 -1.64 -9.43
N ASP A 631 -9.85 -0.60 -9.87
CA ASP A 631 -9.60 0.06 -11.16
C ASP A 631 -8.50 1.11 -11.00
N LEU A 632 -7.31 0.84 -11.54
CA LEU A 632 -6.15 1.73 -11.47
C LEU A 632 -6.10 2.73 -12.64
N SER A 633 -7.09 2.69 -13.54
CA SER A 633 -7.23 3.72 -14.58
C SER A 633 -7.71 5.07 -14.04
N ILE A 634 -8.07 5.12 -12.75
CA ILE A 634 -8.56 6.31 -12.04
C ILE A 634 -7.75 6.48 -10.75
N ASP A 635 -7.57 7.74 -10.34
CA ASP A 635 -6.99 8.10 -9.04
C ASP A 635 -8.06 8.77 -8.15
N VAL A 636 -7.88 8.71 -6.83
CA VAL A 636 -8.70 9.45 -5.86
C VAL A 636 -8.51 10.96 -5.98
N LEU A 637 -7.39 11.41 -6.55
CA LEU A 637 -7.13 12.81 -6.89
C LEU A 637 -7.77 13.14 -8.25
N LEU A 638 -8.54 14.23 -8.34
CA LEU A 638 -9.43 14.51 -9.49
C LEU A 638 -8.71 14.86 -10.80
N ASP A 639 -7.66 15.68 -10.71
CA ASP A 639 -6.92 16.21 -11.87
C ASP A 639 -5.51 15.60 -11.98
N SER A 640 -5.30 14.42 -11.39
CA SER A 640 -4.04 13.68 -11.54
C SER A 640 -4.06 12.73 -12.74
N GLU A 641 -2.86 12.34 -13.15
CA GLU A 641 -2.69 11.14 -13.96
C GLU A 641 -3.31 9.91 -13.26
N SER A 642 -3.79 8.94 -14.04
CA SER A 642 -4.24 7.67 -13.48
C SER A 642 -3.13 6.96 -12.73
N ILE A 643 -3.49 6.08 -11.79
CA ILE A 643 -2.50 5.28 -11.06
C ILE A 643 -1.70 4.40 -12.03
N LEU A 644 -2.37 3.79 -13.02
CA LEU A 644 -1.72 2.99 -14.07
C LEU A 644 -0.77 3.82 -14.94
N GLY A 645 -1.14 5.06 -15.28
CA GLY A 645 -0.25 5.97 -16.00
C GLY A 645 1.00 6.29 -15.17
N ALA A 646 0.79 6.64 -13.90
CA ALA A 646 1.87 6.97 -12.98
C ALA A 646 2.82 5.78 -12.70
N ILE A 647 2.32 4.53 -12.75
CA ILE A 647 3.14 3.32 -12.73
C ILE A 647 4.02 3.24 -13.98
N ASN A 648 3.44 3.43 -15.16
CA ASN A 648 4.20 3.41 -16.44
C ASN A 648 5.25 4.54 -16.53
N ASP A 649 5.09 5.59 -15.73
CA ASP A 649 6.00 6.73 -15.69
C ASP A 649 7.20 6.55 -14.72
N LEU A 650 7.33 5.37 -14.11
CA LEU A 650 8.50 4.96 -13.34
C LEU A 650 9.73 4.74 -14.25
N PRO A 651 10.94 5.08 -13.79
CA PRO A 651 12.17 4.94 -14.59
C PRO A 651 12.37 3.53 -15.14
N ASP A 652 12.14 2.50 -14.32
CA ASP A 652 12.34 1.09 -14.71
C ASP A 652 11.53 0.70 -15.95
N PHE A 653 10.30 1.21 -16.10
CA PHE A 653 9.47 0.92 -17.27
C PHE A 653 9.79 1.85 -18.43
N LYS A 654 9.89 3.16 -18.15
CA LYS A 654 10.08 4.20 -19.15
C LYS A 654 11.41 4.07 -19.90
N ASP A 655 12.50 3.81 -19.18
CA ASP A 655 13.85 3.72 -19.75
C ASP A 655 14.05 2.44 -20.57
N ASN A 656 13.32 1.38 -20.24
CA ASN A 656 13.34 0.10 -20.96
C ASN A 656 12.26 -0.01 -22.07
N GLY A 657 11.40 1.00 -22.22
CA GLY A 657 10.29 0.98 -23.19
C GLY A 657 9.24 -0.09 -22.88
N TRP A 658 9.08 -0.43 -21.61
CA TRP A 658 8.11 -1.39 -21.12
C TRP A 658 6.79 -0.70 -20.78
N GLU A 659 5.68 -1.40 -21.03
CA GLU A 659 4.34 -0.91 -20.74
C GLU A 659 3.59 -1.93 -19.89
N VAL A 660 3.17 -1.49 -18.72
CA VAL A 660 2.27 -2.20 -17.82
C VAL A 660 0.83 -1.86 -18.20
N THR A 661 0.02 -2.89 -18.40
CA THR A 661 -1.42 -2.75 -18.67
C THR A 661 -2.21 -3.34 -17.52
N GLN A 662 -3.47 -2.94 -17.33
CA GLN A 662 -4.37 -3.60 -16.39
C GLN A 662 -5.40 -4.42 -17.17
N ASP A 663 -5.50 -5.71 -16.86
CA ASP A 663 -6.51 -6.58 -17.46
C ASP A 663 -7.91 -6.20 -16.98
N ALA A 664 -8.84 -6.00 -17.91
CA ALA A 664 -10.18 -5.55 -17.58
C ALA A 664 -11.05 -6.65 -16.96
N LEU A 665 -10.68 -7.92 -17.09
CA LEU A 665 -11.40 -9.06 -16.53
C LEU A 665 -10.87 -9.45 -15.15
N SER A 666 -9.56 -9.64 -15.01
CA SER A 666 -8.94 -10.06 -13.74
C SER A 666 -8.54 -8.88 -12.85
N GLY A 667 -8.33 -7.69 -13.40
CA GLY A 667 -7.80 -6.53 -12.67
C GLY A 667 -6.30 -6.59 -12.40
N ASP A 668 -5.62 -7.63 -12.91
CA ASP A 668 -4.18 -7.81 -12.73
C ASP A 668 -3.39 -6.83 -13.60
N LEU A 669 -2.23 -6.44 -13.11
CA LEU A 669 -1.23 -5.69 -13.85
C LEU A 669 -0.35 -6.64 -14.65
N LEU A 670 -0.28 -6.43 -15.96
CA LEU A 670 0.39 -7.30 -16.92
C LEU A 670 1.57 -6.58 -17.58
N LEU A 671 2.70 -7.29 -17.71
CA LEU A 671 3.88 -6.84 -18.44
C LEU A 671 4.45 -8.01 -19.27
N THR A 672 4.77 -7.79 -20.54
CA THR A 672 5.44 -8.81 -21.37
C THR A 672 6.83 -8.33 -21.77
N VAL A 673 7.85 -9.13 -21.46
CA VAL A 673 9.24 -8.89 -21.86
C VAL A 673 9.79 -10.17 -22.48
N ASP A 674 10.13 -10.11 -23.76
CA ASP A 674 10.55 -11.26 -24.57
C ASP A 674 9.56 -12.44 -24.47
N VAL A 675 10.01 -13.56 -23.87
CA VAL A 675 9.20 -14.77 -23.67
C VAL A 675 8.44 -14.78 -22.34
N LEU A 676 8.75 -13.84 -21.43
CA LEU A 676 8.16 -13.75 -20.10
C LEU A 676 6.91 -12.87 -20.12
N HIS A 677 5.86 -13.34 -19.47
CA HIS A 677 4.63 -12.57 -19.25
C HIS A 677 4.39 -12.53 -17.75
N PHE A 678 4.60 -11.35 -17.17
CA PHE A 678 4.43 -11.07 -15.76
C PHE A 678 2.98 -10.67 -15.48
N ALA A 679 2.45 -11.14 -14.35
CA ALA A 679 1.15 -10.74 -13.84
C ALA A 679 1.18 -10.58 -12.33
N VAL A 680 0.72 -9.42 -11.85
CA VAL A 680 0.58 -9.14 -10.42
C VAL A 680 -0.78 -8.53 -10.10
N GLN A 681 -1.37 -8.95 -8.99
CA GLN A 681 -2.67 -8.50 -8.51
C GLN A 681 -2.48 -7.37 -7.49
N PRO A 682 -3.11 -6.20 -7.69
CA PRO A 682 -3.11 -5.14 -6.69
C PRO A 682 -3.81 -5.56 -5.40
N LEU A 683 -3.21 -5.27 -4.25
CA LEU A 683 -3.76 -5.55 -2.92
C LEU A 683 -4.12 -4.30 -2.12
N SER A 684 -3.24 -3.30 -2.17
CA SER A 684 -3.36 -2.08 -1.38
C SER A 684 -2.83 -0.91 -2.19
N VAL A 685 -3.48 0.23 -2.04
CA VAL A 685 -3.09 1.53 -2.57
C VAL A 685 -3.12 2.49 -1.41
N LYS A 686 -1.96 3.03 -1.03
CA LYS A 686 -1.83 4.01 0.04
C LYS A 686 -1.32 5.34 -0.49
N HIS A 687 -1.57 6.39 0.28
CA HIS A 687 -0.81 7.63 0.10
C HIS A 687 0.54 7.52 0.81
N THR A 688 1.62 7.95 0.16
CA THR A 688 2.97 7.95 0.76
C THR A 688 3.74 9.21 0.39
N THR A 689 4.81 9.50 1.12
CA THR A 689 5.80 10.53 0.76
C THR A 689 7.15 9.95 0.33
N ASP A 690 7.25 8.62 0.26
CA ASP A 690 8.43 7.89 -0.18
C ASP A 690 8.80 8.23 -1.63
N GLU A 691 10.08 8.02 -1.98
CA GLU A 691 10.55 8.24 -3.35
C GLU A 691 9.97 7.22 -4.34
N ALA A 692 9.74 7.67 -5.57
CA ALA A 692 9.16 6.84 -6.61
C ALA A 692 10.13 5.75 -7.07
N ILE A 693 9.71 4.49 -7.01
CA ILE A 693 10.54 3.31 -7.26
C ILE A 693 9.68 2.06 -7.51
N LEU A 694 10.20 1.13 -8.30
CA LEU A 694 9.74 -0.26 -8.34
C LEU A 694 10.60 -1.11 -7.40
N GLN A 695 9.97 -1.83 -6.48
CA GLN A 695 10.65 -2.76 -5.58
C GLN A 695 10.04 -4.15 -5.66
N VAL A 696 10.88 -5.18 -5.81
CA VAL A 696 10.51 -6.57 -5.59
C VAL A 696 10.97 -6.94 -4.18
N GLN A 697 10.04 -7.34 -3.32
CA GLN A 697 10.34 -7.67 -1.93
C GLN A 697 10.76 -9.14 -1.80
N ASP A 698 11.54 -9.46 -0.75
CA ASP A 698 11.97 -10.83 -0.41
C ASP A 698 10.79 -11.79 -0.11
N THR A 699 9.61 -11.22 0.15
CA THR A 699 8.36 -11.94 0.32
C THR A 699 7.66 -12.23 -1.00
N GLN A 700 8.33 -12.01 -2.14
CA GLN A 700 7.78 -12.13 -3.48
C GLN A 700 6.52 -11.27 -3.71
N SER A 701 6.47 -10.08 -3.11
CA SER A 701 5.50 -9.03 -3.47
C SER A 701 6.19 -7.99 -4.35
N THR A 702 5.43 -7.18 -5.08
CA THR A 702 6.00 -5.98 -5.71
C THR A 702 5.31 -4.73 -5.22
N ARG A 703 6.11 -3.70 -4.96
CA ARG A 703 5.68 -2.38 -4.52
C ARG A 703 5.99 -1.38 -5.62
N PHE A 704 4.96 -0.65 -6.05
CA PHE A 704 5.11 0.48 -6.97
C PHE A 704 4.88 1.75 -6.19
N ILE A 705 5.91 2.57 -6.03
CA ILE A 705 5.76 3.91 -5.45
C ILE A 705 5.80 4.91 -6.59
N THR A 706 4.71 5.62 -6.83
CA THR A 706 4.60 6.54 -7.98
C THR A 706 4.96 7.97 -7.61
N LYS A 707 5.27 8.80 -8.63
CA LYS A 707 5.46 10.25 -8.45
C LYS A 707 4.19 10.99 -8.03
N THR A 708 3.03 10.37 -8.22
CA THR A 708 1.74 10.86 -7.72
C THR A 708 1.51 10.52 -6.26
N GLU A 709 2.54 10.04 -5.54
CA GLU A 709 2.50 9.73 -4.11
C GLU A 709 1.49 8.62 -3.80
N ARG A 710 1.49 7.57 -4.64
CA ARG A 710 0.75 6.32 -4.43
C ARG A 710 1.75 5.20 -4.17
N ASP A 711 1.49 4.44 -3.12
CA ASP A 711 2.16 3.20 -2.81
C ASP A 711 1.22 2.03 -3.12
N ILE A 712 1.53 1.28 -4.18
CA ILE A 712 0.73 0.16 -4.63
C ILE A 712 1.47 -1.14 -4.27
N LEU A 713 0.93 -1.88 -3.32
CA LEU A 713 1.38 -3.23 -3.00
C LEU A 713 0.64 -4.24 -3.87
N THR A 714 1.37 -5.15 -4.50
CA THR A 714 0.82 -6.20 -5.34
C THR A 714 1.45 -7.56 -5.01
N GLN A 715 0.83 -8.64 -5.50
CA GLN A 715 1.33 -10.01 -5.36
C GLN A 715 1.24 -10.75 -6.69
N PRO A 716 2.02 -11.83 -6.90
CA PRO A 716 1.88 -12.71 -8.06
C PRO A 716 0.42 -13.11 -8.31
N ALA A 717 -0.02 -12.98 -9.56
CA ALA A 717 -1.39 -13.32 -9.96
C ALA A 717 -1.46 -14.65 -10.72
N VAL A 718 -2.57 -15.36 -10.56
CA VAL A 718 -2.89 -16.53 -11.39
C VAL A 718 -3.32 -16.02 -12.76
N GLN A 719 -2.53 -16.32 -13.80
CA GLN A 719 -2.76 -15.74 -15.14
C GLN A 719 -3.92 -16.37 -15.90
N ALA A 720 -4.33 -17.58 -15.52
CA ALA A 720 -5.41 -18.33 -16.15
C ALA A 720 -6.30 -19.01 -15.09
N PRO A 721 -7.06 -18.21 -14.30
CA PRO A 721 -7.80 -18.72 -13.15
C PRO A 721 -8.90 -19.71 -13.55
N CYS A 722 -9.49 -19.58 -14.75
CA CYS A 722 -10.53 -20.49 -15.22
C CYS A 722 -9.95 -21.88 -15.60
N GLU A 723 -8.79 -21.89 -16.23
CA GLU A 723 -8.05 -23.09 -16.62
C GLU A 723 -7.50 -23.81 -15.39
N LEU A 724 -7.00 -23.05 -14.39
CA LEU A 724 -6.61 -23.59 -13.09
C LEU A 724 -7.80 -24.29 -12.41
N GLN A 725 -8.93 -23.60 -12.34
CA GLN A 725 -10.16 -24.12 -11.75
C GLN A 725 -10.62 -25.41 -12.44
N THR A 726 -10.58 -25.44 -13.77
CA THR A 726 -10.95 -26.63 -14.56
C THR A 726 -10.02 -27.80 -14.25
N ALA A 727 -8.71 -27.57 -14.22
CA ALA A 727 -7.73 -28.61 -13.93
C ALA A 727 -7.87 -29.14 -12.48
N LEU A 728 -8.18 -28.29 -11.50
CA LEU A 728 -8.41 -28.71 -10.12
C LEU A 728 -9.72 -29.48 -9.95
N GLU A 729 -10.77 -29.13 -10.70
CA GLU A 729 -12.03 -29.90 -10.71
C GLU A 729 -11.81 -31.34 -11.20
N GLU A 730 -10.97 -31.55 -12.20
CA GLU A 730 -10.59 -32.89 -12.68
C GLU A 730 -9.86 -33.72 -11.61
N LEU A 731 -9.19 -33.05 -10.66
CA LEU A 731 -8.54 -33.67 -9.50
C LEU A 731 -9.47 -33.81 -8.28
N GLY A 732 -10.73 -33.39 -8.38
CA GLY A 732 -11.69 -33.43 -7.27
C GLY A 732 -11.51 -32.31 -6.24
N LEU A 733 -10.87 -31.19 -6.62
CA LEU A 733 -10.59 -30.02 -5.78
C LEU A 733 -11.34 -28.78 -6.31
N PRO A 734 -12.69 -28.74 -6.27
CA PRO A 734 -13.49 -27.78 -7.02
C PRO A 734 -13.54 -26.37 -6.44
N ASN A 735 -12.85 -26.09 -5.33
CA ASN A 735 -12.89 -24.78 -4.68
C ASN A 735 -11.48 -24.20 -4.62
N VAL A 736 -11.33 -22.95 -5.05
CA VAL A 736 -10.10 -22.17 -4.90
C VAL A 736 -10.43 -20.81 -4.31
N THR A 737 -9.61 -20.40 -3.35
CA THR A 737 -9.64 -19.04 -2.82
C THR A 737 -8.26 -18.43 -2.98
N VAL A 738 -8.20 -17.31 -3.70
CA VAL A 738 -7.04 -16.41 -3.65
C VAL A 738 -7.20 -15.56 -2.40
N GLN A 739 -6.30 -15.75 -1.45
CA GLN A 739 -6.27 -15.01 -0.18
C GLN A 739 -5.76 -13.59 -0.41
N THR A 740 -6.02 -12.69 0.54
CA THR A 740 -5.57 -11.29 0.48
C THR A 740 -4.05 -11.12 0.48
N ASN A 741 -3.29 -12.15 0.83
CA ASN A 741 -1.83 -12.18 0.74
C ASN A 741 -1.31 -12.79 -0.59
N GLY A 742 -2.21 -13.08 -1.53
CA GLY A 742 -1.89 -13.67 -2.84
C GLY A 742 -1.71 -15.20 -2.81
N ASN A 743 -1.81 -15.85 -1.65
CA ASN A 743 -1.74 -17.30 -1.58
C ASN A 743 -3.04 -17.94 -2.05
N LEU A 744 -2.94 -19.09 -2.69
CA LEU A 744 -4.04 -19.97 -3.03
C LEU A 744 -4.31 -20.91 -1.87
N LYS A 745 -5.57 -20.94 -1.46
CA LYS A 745 -6.13 -21.92 -0.55
C LYS A 745 -7.05 -22.85 -1.32
N ILE A 746 -6.64 -24.12 -1.45
CA ILE A 746 -7.38 -25.17 -2.16
C ILE A 746 -7.86 -26.20 -1.14
N PRO A 747 -9.14 -26.20 -0.71
CA PRO A 747 -9.65 -27.17 0.24
C PRO A 747 -9.56 -28.61 -0.30
N ALA A 748 -9.01 -29.52 0.49
CA ALA A 748 -8.87 -30.93 0.14
C ALA A 748 -9.81 -31.84 0.96
N SER A 749 -9.94 -31.56 2.26
CA SER A 749 -10.86 -32.27 3.16
C SER A 749 -11.35 -31.33 4.28
N GLN A 750 -12.08 -31.86 5.28
CA GLN A 750 -12.46 -31.06 6.45
C GLN A 750 -11.28 -30.63 7.32
N GLU A 751 -10.20 -31.41 7.32
CA GLU A 751 -9.00 -31.18 8.16
C GLU A 751 -7.73 -30.90 7.34
N SER A 752 -7.85 -30.74 6.02
CA SER A 752 -6.70 -30.44 5.17
C SER A 752 -7.01 -29.57 3.96
N TRP A 753 -6.01 -28.82 3.51
CA TRP A 753 -6.07 -27.96 2.33
C TRP A 753 -4.67 -27.78 1.75
N TYR A 754 -4.55 -27.35 0.49
CA TYR A 754 -3.27 -27.04 -0.14
C TYR A 754 -3.03 -25.54 -0.20
N SER A 755 -1.83 -25.13 0.21
CA SER A 755 -1.33 -23.75 0.15
C SER A 755 -0.33 -23.60 -0.99
N ALA A 756 -0.65 -22.77 -1.97
CA ALA A 756 0.23 -22.52 -3.11
C ALA A 756 0.32 -21.02 -3.42
N ARG A 757 1.32 -20.60 -4.19
CA ARG A 757 1.43 -19.24 -4.72
C ARG A 757 1.88 -19.32 -6.19
N PRO A 758 1.26 -18.57 -7.11
CA PRO A 758 1.72 -18.51 -8.49
C PRO A 758 3.07 -17.81 -8.59
N ASP A 759 3.88 -18.21 -9.57
CA ASP A 759 5.03 -17.43 -10.02
C ASP A 759 4.55 -16.12 -10.67
N PHE A 760 5.31 -15.05 -10.51
CA PHE A 760 5.08 -13.77 -11.17
C PHE A 760 4.98 -13.91 -12.69
N ALA A 761 5.76 -14.81 -13.27
CA ALA A 761 5.86 -14.96 -14.72
C ALA A 761 5.29 -16.29 -15.20
N SER A 762 4.69 -16.24 -16.39
CA SER A 762 4.53 -17.39 -17.26
C SER A 762 5.51 -17.30 -18.41
N VAL A 763 5.96 -18.46 -18.90
CA VAL A 763 6.88 -18.57 -20.04
C VAL A 763 6.13 -19.13 -21.24
N GLU A 764 6.43 -18.63 -22.43
CA GLU A 764 5.94 -19.23 -23.67
C GLU A 764 6.55 -20.62 -23.90
N VAL A 765 5.71 -21.60 -24.22
CA VAL A 765 6.12 -22.98 -24.49
C VAL A 765 5.59 -23.44 -25.85
N ALA A 766 6.09 -24.57 -26.34
CA ALA A 766 5.67 -25.09 -27.62
C ALA A 766 4.18 -25.44 -27.64
N ASP A 767 3.50 -25.19 -28.76
CA ASP A 767 2.04 -25.31 -28.91
C ASP A 767 1.51 -26.72 -28.57
N GLU A 768 2.33 -27.75 -28.77
CA GLU A 768 2.05 -29.16 -28.46
C GLU A 768 2.12 -29.51 -26.97
N THR A 769 2.57 -28.61 -26.11
CA THR A 769 2.63 -28.84 -24.66
C THR A 769 1.21 -29.07 -24.12
N PRO A 770 0.93 -30.20 -23.45
CA PRO A 770 -0.43 -30.52 -23.00
C PRO A 770 -0.98 -29.49 -22.01
N LEU A 771 -2.23 -29.08 -22.19
CA LEU A 771 -2.97 -28.22 -21.25
C LEU A 771 -3.18 -28.91 -19.88
N GLY A 772 -3.38 -28.09 -18.85
CA GLY A 772 -3.77 -28.53 -17.52
C GLY A 772 -2.64 -28.43 -16.48
N LEU A 773 -2.88 -29.02 -15.31
CA LEU A 773 -1.91 -29.06 -14.22
C LEU A 773 -0.94 -30.24 -14.39
N HIS A 774 0.35 -29.95 -14.23
CA HIS A 774 1.42 -30.93 -14.32
C HIS A 774 2.30 -30.85 -13.08
N ILE A 775 2.70 -32.01 -12.57
CA ILE A 775 3.65 -32.12 -11.46
C ILE A 775 5.05 -32.24 -12.06
N VAL A 776 5.99 -31.46 -11.53
CA VAL A 776 7.40 -31.44 -11.91
C VAL A 776 8.22 -31.79 -10.68
N GLU A 777 9.20 -32.69 -10.80
CA GLU A 777 10.09 -32.99 -9.67
C GLU A 777 11.01 -31.81 -9.38
N GLN A 778 11.18 -31.48 -8.10
CA GLN A 778 12.08 -30.42 -7.69
C GLN A 778 13.53 -30.92 -7.74
N SER A 779 14.38 -30.20 -8.47
CA SER A 779 15.80 -30.55 -8.56
C SER A 779 16.59 -30.27 -7.27
N THR A 780 16.08 -29.40 -6.41
CA THR A 780 16.72 -28.96 -5.16
C THR A 780 16.39 -29.85 -3.96
N VAL A 781 15.25 -30.57 -3.99
CA VAL A 781 14.74 -31.39 -2.89
C VAL A 781 14.35 -32.75 -3.44
N ASN A 782 15.04 -33.81 -3.01
CA ASN A 782 14.70 -35.17 -3.45
C ASN A 782 13.29 -35.52 -2.97
N GLY A 783 12.45 -36.06 -3.87
CA GLY A 783 11.03 -36.32 -3.56
C GLY A 783 10.14 -35.06 -3.50
N GLY A 784 10.71 -33.86 -3.61
CA GLY A 784 9.97 -32.61 -3.70
C GLY A 784 9.25 -32.47 -5.04
N SER A 785 8.09 -31.81 -5.03
CA SER A 785 7.27 -31.58 -6.23
C SER A 785 6.96 -30.09 -6.41
N GLN A 786 6.97 -29.61 -7.63
CA GLN A 786 6.41 -28.33 -8.07
C GLN A 786 5.21 -28.61 -8.95
N VAL A 787 4.30 -27.64 -9.02
CA VAL A 787 3.12 -27.75 -9.89
C VAL A 787 3.21 -26.64 -10.92
N LYS A 788 2.87 -26.94 -12.16
CA LYS A 788 2.73 -25.93 -13.21
C LYS A 788 1.38 -26.04 -13.89
N LEU A 789 0.82 -24.91 -14.28
CA LEU A 789 -0.36 -24.83 -15.12
C LEU A 789 0.08 -24.50 -16.54
N VAL A 790 -0.33 -25.32 -17.50
CA VAL A 790 -0.18 -25.03 -18.93
C VAL A 790 -1.53 -24.57 -19.48
N PHE A 791 -1.57 -23.38 -20.07
CA PHE A 791 -2.79 -22.72 -20.55
C PHE A 791 -2.56 -21.98 -21.87
N ASP A 792 -3.67 -21.62 -22.54
CA ASP A 792 -3.64 -20.74 -23.70
C ASP A 792 -3.94 -19.31 -23.27
N SER A 793 -3.10 -18.36 -23.69
CA SER A 793 -3.36 -16.93 -23.49
C SER A 793 -2.91 -16.15 -24.72
N ASN A 794 -3.79 -15.29 -25.23
CA ASN A 794 -3.53 -14.43 -26.41
C ASN A 794 -3.00 -15.20 -27.64
N GLY A 795 -3.49 -16.42 -27.85
CA GLY A 795 -3.10 -17.27 -28.98
C GLY A 795 -1.73 -17.94 -28.85
N LYS A 796 -1.12 -17.91 -27.65
CA LYS A 796 0.14 -18.59 -27.33
C LYS A 796 -0.08 -19.62 -26.22
N ARG A 797 0.65 -20.73 -26.28
CA ARG A 797 0.75 -21.69 -25.18
C ARG A 797 1.74 -21.17 -24.14
N ARG A 798 1.33 -21.14 -22.87
CA ARG A 798 2.17 -20.67 -21.76
C ARG A 798 2.14 -21.64 -20.60
N GLU A 799 3.20 -21.62 -19.80
CA GLU A 799 3.26 -22.32 -18.53
C GLU A 799 3.55 -21.36 -17.38
N GLN A 800 2.82 -21.48 -16.27
CA GLN A 800 3.05 -20.75 -15.02
C GLN A 800 3.34 -21.74 -13.91
N MET A 801 4.44 -21.52 -13.19
CA MET A 801 4.79 -22.31 -12.01
C MET A 801 3.94 -21.90 -10.81
N PHE A 802 3.68 -22.87 -9.93
CA PHE A 802 3.08 -22.67 -8.63
C PHE A 802 4.02 -23.28 -7.60
N TYR A 803 4.12 -22.60 -6.47
CA TYR A 803 5.08 -22.89 -5.41
C TYR A 803 4.36 -23.09 -4.08
N PRO A 804 4.82 -23.98 -3.20
CA PRO A 804 4.27 -24.09 -1.85
C PRO A 804 4.37 -22.76 -1.13
N ALA A 805 3.26 -22.32 -0.53
CA ALA A 805 3.20 -21.04 0.15
C ALA A 805 3.05 -21.23 1.66
N ILE A 806 3.67 -20.34 2.44
CA ILE A 806 3.52 -20.30 3.90
C ILE A 806 2.03 -20.21 4.24
N ALA A 807 1.52 -21.18 5.01
CA ALA A 807 0.09 -21.31 5.27
C ALA A 807 -0.50 -20.13 6.04
N VAL A 808 0.28 -19.57 6.97
CA VAL A 808 -0.08 -18.43 7.82
C VAL A 808 1.11 -17.47 7.90
N PRO A 809 1.35 -16.67 6.83
CA PRO A 809 2.53 -15.81 6.75
C PRO A 809 2.65 -14.84 7.93
N GLU A 810 1.52 -14.30 8.40
CA GLU A 810 1.49 -13.32 9.48
C GLU A 810 2.05 -13.90 10.80
N ALA A 811 1.79 -15.18 11.07
CA ALA A 811 2.33 -15.87 12.24
C ALA A 811 3.84 -16.13 12.10
N LEU A 812 4.31 -16.54 10.91
CA LEU A 812 5.74 -16.72 10.67
C LEU A 812 6.49 -15.39 10.78
N TYR A 813 5.99 -14.32 10.16
CA TYR A 813 6.64 -13.00 10.21
C TYR A 813 6.63 -12.40 11.63
N ALA A 814 5.60 -12.66 12.43
CA ALA A 814 5.56 -12.23 13.83
C ALA A 814 6.58 -12.99 14.71
N SER A 815 6.70 -14.32 14.52
CA SER A 815 7.50 -15.20 15.39
C SER A 815 8.95 -15.38 14.95
N ALA A 816 9.26 -15.29 13.65
CA ALA A 816 10.59 -15.53 13.10
C ALA A 816 11.29 -14.22 12.67
N ARG A 817 12.57 -14.32 12.34
CA ARG A 817 13.41 -13.24 11.79
C ARG A 817 14.06 -13.68 10.49
N LYS A 818 14.50 -12.72 9.66
CA LYS A 818 15.10 -12.97 8.34
C LYS A 818 14.29 -13.95 7.47
N VAL A 819 12.96 -13.76 7.39
CA VAL A 819 12.11 -14.60 6.56
C VAL A 819 12.30 -14.20 5.09
N ILE A 820 13.01 -15.02 4.33
CA ILE A 820 13.34 -14.79 2.91
C ILE A 820 12.77 -15.94 2.10
N ILE A 821 12.06 -15.62 1.01
CA ILE A 821 11.58 -16.60 0.04
C ILE A 821 12.42 -16.47 -1.23
N GLU A 822 13.41 -17.35 -1.38
CA GLU A 822 14.29 -17.39 -2.54
C GLU A 822 13.52 -17.70 -3.84
N SER A 823 14.09 -17.31 -4.99
CA SER A 823 13.53 -17.56 -6.33
C SER A 823 13.48 -19.04 -6.73
N ASN A 824 14.13 -19.93 -5.96
CA ASN A 824 14.09 -21.39 -6.11
C ASN A 824 13.09 -22.06 -5.14
N VAL A 825 12.17 -21.27 -4.56
CA VAL A 825 11.11 -21.73 -3.64
C VAL A 825 11.61 -22.05 -2.23
N MET A 826 12.88 -21.80 -1.93
CA MET A 826 13.39 -22.04 -0.58
C MET A 826 13.01 -20.93 0.37
N VAL A 827 12.48 -21.35 1.51
CA VAL A 827 12.17 -20.48 2.63
C VAL A 827 13.31 -20.56 3.62
N ASN A 828 13.88 -19.40 3.92
CA ASN A 828 14.88 -19.24 4.96
C ASN A 828 14.26 -18.42 6.09
N PHE A 829 14.46 -18.84 7.33
CA PHE A 829 14.08 -18.03 8.48
C PHE A 829 14.87 -18.43 9.73
N LYS A 830 15.00 -17.50 10.66
CA LYS A 830 15.56 -17.73 11.99
C LYS A 830 14.45 -17.81 13.03
N TRP A 831 14.43 -18.88 13.81
CA TRP A 831 13.47 -19.05 14.91
C TRP A 831 14.15 -19.75 16.09
N GLY A 832 13.90 -19.30 17.33
CA GLY A 832 14.48 -19.91 18.52
C GLY A 832 16.02 -19.93 18.54
N GLY A 833 16.69 -19.01 17.84
CA GLY A 833 18.14 -18.97 17.68
C GLY A 833 18.72 -20.00 16.69
N GLN A 834 17.88 -20.71 15.94
CA GLN A 834 18.27 -21.65 14.89
C GLN A 834 17.91 -21.12 13.50
N ASN A 835 18.70 -21.51 12.50
CA ASN A 835 18.42 -21.23 11.10
C ASN A 835 17.65 -22.41 10.49
N TYR A 836 16.56 -22.12 9.82
CA TYR A 836 15.77 -23.09 9.07
C TYR A 836 15.83 -22.73 7.60
N ARG A 837 16.10 -23.73 6.76
CA ARG A 837 16.17 -23.60 5.31
C ARG A 837 15.60 -24.84 4.67
N GLY A 838 14.64 -24.67 3.77
CA GLY A 838 13.98 -25.78 3.11
C GLY A 838 12.86 -25.35 2.19
N VAL A 839 12.14 -26.33 1.64
CA VAL A 839 10.96 -26.11 0.82
C VAL A 839 9.73 -26.56 1.59
N LEU A 840 8.70 -25.73 1.61
CA LEU A 840 7.45 -26.07 2.31
C LEU A 840 6.66 -27.15 1.55
N ASP A 841 5.86 -27.92 2.26
CA ASP A 841 4.84 -28.77 1.67
C ASP A 841 3.63 -27.92 1.26
N TYR A 842 2.99 -28.30 0.14
CA TYR A 842 1.69 -27.74 -0.24
C TYR A 842 0.63 -28.14 0.78
N LEU A 843 0.70 -29.36 1.31
CA LEU A 843 -0.35 -29.91 2.16
C LEU A 843 -0.31 -29.28 3.56
N ILE A 844 -1.43 -28.67 3.93
CA ILE A 844 -1.68 -28.15 5.27
C ILE A 844 -2.67 -29.08 5.96
N THR A 845 -2.32 -29.53 7.16
CA THR A 845 -3.24 -30.29 8.03
C THR A 845 -3.66 -29.43 9.21
N LYS A 846 -4.84 -29.71 9.79
CA LYS A 846 -5.31 -29.02 10.99
C LYS A 846 -5.23 -29.92 12.21
N SER A 847 -4.74 -29.37 13.31
CA SER A 847 -4.86 -29.93 14.65
C SER A 847 -5.56 -28.96 15.59
N THR A 848 -5.71 -29.37 16.85
CA THR A 848 -6.14 -28.46 17.92
C THR A 848 -5.24 -27.22 17.96
N PRO A 849 -5.81 -25.99 17.98
CA PRO A 849 -5.02 -24.78 18.17
C PRO A 849 -4.15 -24.90 19.43
N SER A 850 -2.91 -24.46 19.31
CA SER A 850 -1.90 -24.57 20.35
C SER A 850 -1.18 -23.23 20.44
N ASN A 851 -1.11 -22.67 21.66
CA ASN A 851 -0.38 -21.44 22.04
C ASN A 851 -0.69 -20.17 21.22
N ASP A 852 -0.23 -19.01 21.70
CA ASP A 852 -0.32 -17.74 20.96
C ASP A 852 0.81 -17.54 19.93
N GLU A 853 1.83 -18.42 19.91
CA GLU A 853 3.04 -18.29 19.08
C GLU A 853 3.28 -19.52 18.19
N MET A 854 3.96 -19.32 17.04
CA MET A 854 4.38 -20.40 16.16
C MET A 854 5.40 -21.33 16.85
N GLN A 855 5.31 -22.63 16.60
CA GLN A 855 6.32 -23.61 17.04
C GLN A 855 6.93 -24.35 15.86
N VAL A 856 8.22 -24.71 15.97
CA VAL A 856 8.91 -25.58 15.03
C VAL A 856 9.32 -26.88 15.74
N GLN A 857 8.94 -28.02 15.17
CA GLN A 857 9.32 -29.34 15.68
C GLN A 857 10.03 -30.15 14.60
N SER A 858 11.01 -30.95 14.97
CA SER A 858 11.68 -31.83 14.02
C SER A 858 10.85 -33.07 13.68
N LEU A 859 11.02 -33.56 12.46
CA LEU A 859 10.42 -34.76 11.90
C LEU A 859 11.54 -35.63 11.31
N PRO A 860 11.45 -36.98 11.40
CA PRO A 860 12.31 -37.84 10.60
C PRO A 860 12.24 -37.45 9.12
N ASP A 861 13.32 -37.64 8.37
CA ASP A 861 13.37 -37.49 6.91
C ASP A 861 12.11 -38.07 6.23
N GLN A 862 11.25 -37.19 5.71
CA GLN A 862 9.98 -37.54 5.07
C GLN A 862 10.14 -37.71 3.56
N ASN A 863 11.09 -37.01 2.94
CA ASN A 863 11.25 -36.94 1.48
C ASN A 863 12.33 -37.91 0.94
N GLY A 864 13.11 -38.54 1.83
CA GLY A 864 14.15 -39.51 1.52
C GLY A 864 15.46 -38.90 1.03
N ASP A 865 15.75 -37.64 1.37
CA ASP A 865 17.00 -36.96 1.02
C ASP A 865 18.15 -37.21 2.03
N GLY A 866 17.86 -37.86 3.15
CA GLY A 866 18.80 -38.16 4.22
C GLY A 866 18.94 -37.05 5.26
N ILE A 867 18.11 -36.00 5.21
CA ILE A 867 18.11 -34.83 6.09
C ILE A 867 16.86 -34.84 6.97
N GLU A 868 16.99 -34.44 8.23
CA GLU A 868 15.84 -34.33 9.14
C GLU A 868 14.96 -33.14 8.73
N ASP A 869 13.65 -33.39 8.60
CA ASP A 869 12.66 -32.40 8.21
C ASP A 869 12.07 -31.68 9.43
N PHE A 870 11.22 -30.68 9.18
CA PHE A 870 10.55 -29.93 10.25
C PHE A 870 9.06 -29.78 9.98
N VAL A 871 8.28 -29.56 11.04
CA VAL A 871 6.89 -29.13 10.95
C VAL A 871 6.71 -27.81 11.68
N LEU A 872 6.05 -26.88 10.99
CA LEU A 872 5.61 -25.59 11.50
C LEU A 872 4.20 -25.75 12.06
N PHE A 873 4.03 -25.46 13.35
CA PHE A 873 2.73 -25.37 14.01
C PHE A 873 2.34 -23.91 14.13
N TYR A 874 1.25 -23.52 13.47
CA TYR A 874 0.74 -22.16 13.54
C TYR A 874 -0.28 -22.01 14.69
N PRO A 875 -0.38 -20.82 15.33
CA PRO A 875 -1.34 -20.57 16.43
C PRO A 875 -2.79 -20.90 16.08
N THR A 876 -3.15 -20.78 14.81
CA THR A 876 -4.48 -21.05 14.26
C THR A 876 -4.80 -22.55 14.12
N GLY A 877 -3.84 -23.44 14.43
CA GLY A 877 -3.97 -24.89 14.43
C GLY A 877 -3.53 -25.58 13.13
N GLU A 878 -3.17 -24.82 12.09
CA GLU A 878 -2.56 -25.34 10.87
C GLU A 878 -1.16 -25.90 11.15
N GLN A 879 -0.80 -26.97 10.44
CA GLN A 879 0.53 -27.58 10.41
C GLN A 879 1.04 -27.65 8.98
N GLN A 880 2.31 -27.34 8.78
CA GLN A 880 2.97 -27.40 7.48
C GLN A 880 4.36 -27.98 7.59
N ILE A 881 4.70 -28.95 6.75
CA ILE A 881 6.04 -29.54 6.72
C ILE A 881 6.99 -28.60 5.97
N LEU A 882 8.21 -28.46 6.47
CA LEU A 882 9.35 -27.87 5.81
C LEU A 882 10.35 -28.99 5.51
N PHE A 883 10.47 -29.34 4.23
CA PHE A 883 11.47 -30.27 3.75
C PHE A 883 12.84 -29.61 3.78
N ALA A 884 13.69 -30.04 4.69
CA ALA A 884 14.97 -29.40 4.93
C ALA A 884 15.94 -29.69 3.78
N VAL A 885 16.87 -28.76 3.51
CA VAL A 885 17.98 -29.01 2.58
C VAL A 885 19.30 -28.85 3.32
N SER A 886 20.37 -29.43 2.77
CA SER A 886 21.70 -29.27 3.34
C SER A 886 22.09 -27.80 3.26
N GLY A 887 22.30 -27.16 4.41
CA GLY A 887 22.85 -25.81 4.47
C GLY A 887 24.30 -25.82 4.00
N ASP A 888 24.67 -24.85 3.16
CA ASP A 888 26.06 -24.39 3.14
C ASP A 888 26.30 -23.74 4.50
N ASN A 889 27.11 -24.38 5.33
CA ASN A 889 27.54 -23.86 6.65
C ASN A 889 28.29 -22.54 6.50
#